data_AF-A0A2C6MDR6-F1
#
_entry.id   AF-A0A2C6MDR6-F1
#
_cell.length_a   1.000
_cell.length_b   1.000
_cell.length_c   1.000
_cell.angle_alpha   90.00
_cell.angle_beta   90.00
_cell.angle_gamma   90.00
#
_symmetry.space_group_name_H-M   'P 1'
#
loop_
_entity.id
_entity.type
_entity.pdbx_description
1 polymer ?
#
loop_
_entity_poly.entity_id
_entity_poly.type
_entity_poly.pdbx_seq_one_letter_code
_entity_poly.pdbx_strand_id
1 'polypeptide(L)'
;MVIKRDINDSPVMTLSLGRPGARNETYDMANDIVKERLQRVKGVSEISIIGGMQREIQIEVDKSKMEGYGLTLNQVVSRLDAENLNEPTGRLDRPEGEYNVRVLGQFQSIQEIKQIQIPSPSGYAVPLEAIASVNDSFKEVRQVSRINGKEAVGIQIYKQSDASVTEVGDAVKEKLEEVKKELPTDCELLITNDSSDFVHRSLKGTWMNILEGIITTGLVLFIFLRQWRSTAIVMLAIPTSLLATVMMMYFAGFTFNMMSLMGLALCIGILVDDSIVVLENIHRHMKMGKTPWQAAIDGRKEIGMAAIAITLSDVVVFMPVAFMGGMVGQFFRQFGLTVVFATLFSLFVSFTLAPMMASRLYRQSEKEDTRQSIARAIWQKTIPLGEKAKDLYHRMLMWSLSNRKKVLVGSLAAFVLSLTSIPLGLVGMEFMPRSDQGQINVTLEMPVGTPIGETSAALKQMEKHLSEIPEVQYYQTTIGSGGGGSSNGANSGIIQLKLFPKDQREKSVWQVADGIRQWSTTFKQGKIRVSESESMVGGGPGGSAVRIVVSGKDHDKLVALSEQVRDIVARTPGANSANTDWTLGQPEVQIKVDHMRTAHYGLSVNDVSRTLRAAVNGESAGVYREGDKEIDMLVKLAGANKQDINDLQNLMVSGSGGAVSLGQVASVGLGSGPTDIRRENKQRSVTVTANVRSRPLGDFMADVKKEISKLDLPAGFTVNYTGQARSMNESFTELRSALLLSVILVYMVLVMLYESFTTPLIRMLSLPLGIVGALVALVWSGNNLNIFTFIGIIMLDGLVAKNGTLLIDYTHTLMAQADP
;
A
#
# COMPACT_ATOMS: atom_id res chain seq x y z
N MET A 1 10.43 21.35 -8.02
CA MET A 1 10.55 20.52 -6.80
C MET A 1 10.63 19.06 -7.20
N VAL A 2 11.69 18.34 -6.83
CA VAL A 2 11.71 16.87 -6.93
C VAL A 2 11.15 16.34 -5.62
N ILE A 3 9.90 15.89 -5.63
CA ILE A 3 9.27 15.27 -4.46
C ILE A 3 9.78 13.84 -4.38
N LYS A 4 10.62 13.55 -3.39
CA LYS A 4 11.01 12.17 -3.08
C LYS A 4 9.83 11.51 -2.36
N ARG A 5 9.16 10.57 -3.02
CA ARG A 5 8.07 9.78 -2.43
C ARG A 5 8.59 8.43 -1.99
N ASP A 6 8.27 8.06 -0.76
CA ASP A 6 8.44 6.72 -0.22
C ASP A 6 7.29 5.82 -0.71
N ILE A 7 7.49 4.50 -0.75
CA ILE A 7 6.39 3.54 -0.96
C ILE A 7 5.36 3.63 0.18
N ASN A 8 5.77 4.15 1.34
CA ASN A 8 4.92 4.43 2.49
C ASN A 8 4.20 5.80 2.43
N ASP A 9 4.30 6.57 1.33
CA ASP A 9 3.66 7.89 1.14
C ASP A 9 2.15 7.77 0.82
N SER A 10 1.47 6.87 1.51
CA SER A 10 0.01 6.72 1.47
C SER A 10 -0.61 7.35 2.72
N PRO A 11 -1.77 8.00 2.63
CA PRO A 11 -2.44 8.56 3.80
C PRO A 11 -2.78 7.43 4.79
N VAL A 12 -2.38 7.60 6.05
CA VAL A 12 -2.68 6.66 7.13
C VAL A 12 -4.16 6.66 7.47
N MET A 13 -4.74 7.85 7.48
CA MET A 13 -6.14 8.09 7.81
C MET A 13 -6.73 9.11 6.85
N THR A 14 -7.97 8.88 6.43
CA THR A 14 -8.76 9.84 5.66
C THR A 14 -10.03 10.15 6.43
N LEU A 15 -10.33 11.43 6.58
CA LEU A 15 -11.52 11.95 7.21
C LEU A 15 -12.39 12.65 6.17
N SER A 16 -13.67 12.75 6.47
CA SER A 16 -14.64 13.55 5.74
C SER A 16 -15.38 14.42 6.74
N LEU A 17 -15.30 15.74 6.55
CA LEU A 17 -16.06 16.72 7.33
C LEU A 17 -17.20 17.27 6.48
N GLY A 18 -18.44 17.06 6.91
CA GLY A 18 -19.63 17.58 6.24
C GLY A 18 -20.47 18.45 7.19
N ARG A 19 -20.96 19.59 6.68
CA ARG A 19 -21.94 20.42 7.37
C ARG A 19 -23.05 20.82 6.39
N PRO A 20 -24.35 20.56 6.70
CA PRO A 20 -25.43 20.95 5.82
C PRO A 20 -25.48 22.48 5.60
N GLY A 21 -25.43 22.94 4.35
CA GLY A 21 -25.70 24.34 3.97
C GLY A 21 -24.52 25.32 4.04
N ALA A 22 -23.41 25.00 4.73
CA ALA A 22 -22.31 25.95 4.97
C ALA A 22 -20.96 25.46 4.41
N ARG A 23 -20.81 25.45 3.07
CA ARG A 23 -19.64 24.89 2.36
C ARG A 23 -18.32 25.60 2.68
N ASN A 24 -18.33 26.93 2.73
CA ASN A 24 -17.15 27.74 3.05
C ASN A 24 -16.72 27.51 4.51
N GLU A 25 -17.67 27.61 5.45
CA GLU A 25 -17.39 27.38 6.86
C GLU A 25 -16.85 25.97 7.10
N THR A 26 -17.30 24.97 6.33
CA THR A 26 -16.76 23.60 6.41
C THR A 26 -15.27 23.55 6.02
N TYR A 27 -14.86 24.30 4.99
CA TYR A 27 -13.46 24.39 4.59
C TYR A 27 -12.62 25.12 5.64
N ASP A 28 -13.10 26.26 6.13
CA ASP A 28 -12.43 27.03 7.19
C ASP A 28 -12.26 26.18 8.46
N MET A 29 -13.29 25.44 8.89
CA MET A 29 -13.18 24.53 10.02
C MET A 29 -12.18 23.39 9.76
N ALA A 30 -12.15 22.84 8.54
CA ALA A 30 -11.19 21.81 8.18
C ALA A 30 -9.75 22.35 8.19
N ASN A 31 -9.51 23.57 7.72
CA ASN A 31 -8.18 24.17 7.61
C ASN A 31 -7.68 24.78 8.93
N ASP A 32 -8.53 25.53 9.63
CA ASP A 32 -8.12 26.35 10.77
C ASP A 32 -8.24 25.57 12.08
N ILE A 33 -9.20 24.65 12.19
CA ILE A 33 -9.41 23.84 13.40
C ILE A 33 -8.79 22.46 13.20
N VAL A 34 -9.33 21.66 12.27
CA VAL A 34 -8.97 20.24 12.17
C VAL A 34 -7.52 20.07 11.77
N LYS A 35 -7.08 20.71 10.68
CA LYS A 35 -5.72 20.61 10.17
C LYS A 35 -4.69 21.15 11.16
N GLU A 36 -4.88 22.34 11.74
CA GLU A 36 -3.93 22.89 12.72
C GLU A 36 -3.76 22.01 13.96
N ARG A 37 -4.86 21.43 14.47
CA ARG A 37 -4.83 20.58 15.66
C ARG A 37 -4.17 19.24 15.36
N LEU A 38 -4.50 18.63 14.23
CA LEU A 38 -3.97 17.33 13.84
C LEU A 38 -2.53 17.40 13.34
N GLN A 39 -2.09 18.51 12.73
CA GLN A 39 -0.68 18.71 12.33
C GLN A 39 0.28 18.74 13.52
N ARG A 40 -0.21 19.09 14.72
CA ARG A 40 0.60 19.09 15.96
C ARG A 40 0.76 17.69 16.56
N VAL A 41 0.02 16.69 16.07
CA VAL A 41 0.12 15.31 16.55
C VAL A 41 1.46 14.72 16.13
N LYS A 42 2.19 14.15 17.09
CA LYS A 42 3.51 13.55 16.85
C LYS A 42 3.40 12.42 15.82
N GLY A 43 4.28 12.44 14.81
CA GLY A 43 4.32 11.44 13.74
C GLY A 43 3.44 11.74 12.53
N VAL A 44 2.62 12.81 12.56
CA VAL A 44 1.96 13.36 11.36
C VAL A 44 2.98 14.20 10.58
N SER A 45 3.07 13.99 9.26
CA SER A 45 3.97 14.74 8.37
C SER A 45 3.24 15.86 7.62
N GLU A 46 2.08 15.53 7.05
CA GLU A 46 1.30 16.43 6.21
C GLU A 46 -0.19 16.13 6.38
N ILE A 47 -1.00 17.18 6.30
CA ILE A 47 -2.46 17.08 6.20
C ILE A 47 -2.89 17.82 4.94
N SER A 48 -3.45 17.07 4.00
CA SER A 48 -3.94 17.58 2.74
C SER A 48 -5.47 17.68 2.77
N ILE A 49 -6.00 18.83 2.39
CA ILE A 49 -7.45 19.10 2.32
C ILE A 49 -7.89 18.99 0.85
N ILE A 50 -8.99 18.29 0.61
CA ILE A 50 -9.55 18.03 -0.73
C ILE A 50 -10.99 18.52 -0.78
N GLY A 51 -11.27 19.37 -1.76
CA GLY A 51 -12.58 20.01 -1.94
C GLY A 51 -12.82 21.18 -0.98
N GLY A 52 -14.09 21.56 -0.85
CA GLY A 52 -14.50 22.76 -0.13
C GLY A 52 -14.49 24.02 -1.01
N MET A 53 -14.95 25.13 -0.45
CA MET A 53 -14.91 26.45 -1.08
C MET A 53 -13.99 27.32 -0.24
N GLN A 54 -12.93 27.82 -0.84
CA GLN A 54 -12.02 28.76 -0.19
C GLN A 54 -12.48 30.19 -0.52
N ARG A 55 -12.65 31.04 0.50
CA ARG A 55 -12.95 32.45 0.31
C ARG A 55 -11.80 33.16 -0.42
N GLU A 56 -12.14 34.05 -1.33
CA GLU A 56 -11.20 34.84 -2.15
C GLU A 56 -11.85 36.19 -2.48
N ILE A 57 -11.10 37.28 -2.37
CA ILE A 57 -11.59 38.60 -2.77
C ILE A 57 -11.37 38.75 -4.28
N GLN A 58 -12.47 38.79 -5.04
CA GLN A 58 -12.43 38.87 -6.50
C GLN A 58 -12.65 40.31 -6.94
N ILE A 59 -11.65 40.88 -7.61
CA ILE A 59 -11.67 42.21 -8.22
C ILE A 59 -11.92 42.01 -9.71
N GLU A 60 -13.19 42.12 -10.11
CA GLU A 60 -13.62 41.90 -11.48
C GLU A 60 -13.62 43.22 -12.26
N VAL A 61 -12.64 43.39 -13.14
CA VAL A 61 -12.43 44.61 -13.93
C VAL A 61 -13.27 44.56 -15.21
N ASP A 62 -14.06 45.60 -15.44
CA ASP A 62 -14.84 45.79 -16.66
C ASP A 62 -13.90 46.30 -17.77
N LYS A 63 -13.72 45.46 -18.80
CA LYS A 63 -12.82 45.74 -19.93
C LYS A 63 -13.13 47.08 -20.60
N SER A 64 -14.40 47.34 -20.92
CA SER A 64 -14.81 48.52 -21.68
C SER A 64 -14.58 49.81 -20.89
N LYS A 65 -14.85 49.78 -19.58
CA LYS A 65 -14.61 50.93 -18.71
C LYS A 65 -13.12 51.18 -18.50
N MET A 66 -12.35 50.13 -18.22
CA MET A 66 -10.90 50.21 -18.04
C MET A 66 -10.21 50.79 -19.29
N GLU A 67 -10.55 50.27 -20.47
CA GLU A 67 -10.00 50.76 -21.75
C GLU A 67 -10.44 52.20 -22.05
N GLY A 68 -11.68 52.57 -21.71
CA GLY A 68 -12.19 53.94 -21.85
C GLY A 68 -11.41 54.99 -21.05
N TYR A 69 -10.82 54.59 -19.92
CA TYR A 69 -9.92 55.45 -19.11
C TYR A 69 -8.45 55.33 -19.48
N GLY A 70 -8.11 54.56 -20.53
CA GLY A 70 -6.74 54.32 -20.97
C GLY A 70 -5.90 53.50 -19.97
N LEU A 71 -6.56 52.72 -19.11
CA LEU A 71 -5.91 51.88 -18.10
C LEU A 71 -5.71 50.46 -18.64
N THR A 72 -4.79 49.73 -18.02
CA THR A 72 -4.55 48.31 -18.31
C THR A 72 -4.58 47.44 -17.07
N LEU A 73 -4.86 46.15 -17.27
CA LEU A 73 -5.05 45.21 -16.17
C LEU A 73 -3.80 45.08 -15.29
N ASN A 74 -2.61 45.10 -15.89
CA ASN A 74 -1.34 45.07 -15.15
C ASN A 74 -1.18 46.31 -14.24
N GLN A 75 -1.61 47.49 -14.68
CA GLN A 75 -1.54 48.70 -13.84
C GLN A 75 -2.46 48.58 -12.62
N VAL A 76 -3.65 48.00 -12.79
CA VAL A 76 -4.58 47.74 -11.67
C VAL A 76 -3.94 46.78 -10.67
N VAL A 77 -3.39 45.65 -11.13
CA VAL A 77 -2.71 44.66 -10.28
C VAL A 77 -1.53 45.29 -9.52
N SER A 78 -0.60 45.94 -10.24
CA SER A 78 0.58 46.54 -9.62
C SER A 78 0.23 47.67 -8.66
N ARG A 79 -0.86 48.41 -8.91
CA ARG A 79 -1.32 49.48 -8.02
C ARG A 79 -1.89 48.92 -6.72
N LEU A 80 -2.70 47.87 -6.80
CA LEU A 80 -3.26 47.19 -5.62
C LEU A 80 -2.16 46.56 -4.76
N ASP A 81 -1.20 45.89 -5.39
CA ASP A 81 -0.07 45.26 -4.71
C ASP A 81 0.82 46.30 -4.00
N ALA A 82 1.08 47.44 -4.66
CA ALA A 82 1.89 48.51 -4.09
C ALA A 82 1.23 49.31 -2.94
N GLU A 83 -0.09 49.34 -2.87
CA GLU A 83 -0.80 50.03 -1.78
C GLU A 83 -1.02 49.11 -0.57
N ASN A 84 -1.08 47.79 -0.76
CA ASN A 84 -1.31 46.82 0.32
C ASN A 84 -0.02 46.41 1.06
N LEU A 85 0.75 47.37 1.57
CA LEU A 85 2.05 47.14 2.21
C LEU A 85 1.98 47.18 3.74
N ASN A 86 2.75 46.31 4.40
CA ASN A 86 2.97 46.33 5.86
C ASN A 86 4.42 46.01 6.17
N GLU A 87 5.26 47.05 6.10
CA GLU A 87 6.71 46.94 6.17
C GLU A 87 7.24 47.60 7.46
N PRO A 88 8.07 46.90 8.27
CA PRO A 88 8.80 47.52 9.36
C PRO A 88 9.87 48.45 8.81
N THR A 89 9.80 49.74 9.12
CA THR A 89 10.65 50.77 8.52
C THR A 89 11.86 51.12 9.40
N GLY A 90 11.92 50.61 10.63
CA GLY A 90 13.05 50.75 11.52
C GLY A 90 12.64 50.99 12.97
N ARG A 91 13.54 51.60 13.74
CA ARG A 91 13.33 51.92 15.15
C ARG A 91 13.72 53.37 15.41
N LEU A 92 13.00 54.00 16.33
CA LEU A 92 13.23 55.37 16.78
C LEU A 92 13.62 55.33 18.25
N ASP A 93 14.90 55.52 18.51
CA ASP A 93 15.44 55.61 19.87
C ASP A 93 15.19 57.00 20.45
N ARG A 94 14.45 57.05 21.56
CA ARG A 94 14.25 58.26 22.38
C ARG A 94 14.84 58.01 23.78
N PRO A 95 15.22 59.06 24.52
CA PRO A 95 15.75 58.91 25.88
C PRO A 95 14.81 58.17 26.86
N GLU A 96 13.51 58.21 26.60
CA GLU A 96 12.46 57.58 27.42
C GLU A 96 12.08 56.17 26.96
N GLY A 97 12.58 55.72 25.79
CA GLY A 97 12.28 54.40 25.24
C GLY A 97 12.53 54.26 23.75
N GLU A 98 12.61 53.03 23.28
CA GLU A 98 12.77 52.64 21.88
C GLU A 98 11.39 52.34 21.27
N TYR A 99 11.06 52.98 20.15
CA TYR A 99 9.78 52.80 19.44
C TYR A 99 10.00 52.14 18.08
N ASN A 100 9.26 51.07 17.79
CA ASN A 100 9.25 50.48 16.45
C ASN A 100 8.46 51.38 15.48
N VAL A 101 9.07 51.72 14.34
CA VAL A 101 8.43 52.48 13.25
C VAL A 101 7.99 51.51 12.16
N ARG A 102 6.70 51.53 11.83
CA ARG A 102 6.09 50.63 10.83
C ARG A 102 5.13 51.42 9.95
N VAL A 103 5.17 51.16 8.64
CA VAL A 103 4.19 51.69 7.69
C VAL A 103 3.01 50.73 7.61
N LEU A 104 1.81 51.25 7.89
CA LEU A 104 0.55 50.52 7.85
C LEU A 104 -0.24 50.93 6.61
N GLY A 105 0.04 50.28 5.47
CA GLY A 105 -0.70 50.48 4.21
C GLY A 105 -1.75 49.39 3.92
N GLN A 106 -1.85 48.35 4.76
CA GLN A 106 -2.80 47.25 4.56
C GLN A 106 -4.25 47.73 4.55
N PHE A 107 -5.04 47.22 3.60
CA PHE A 107 -6.48 47.47 3.53
C PHE A 107 -7.21 46.86 4.73
N GLN A 108 -8.03 47.66 5.41
CA GLN A 108 -8.85 47.22 6.55
C GLN A 108 -10.28 46.85 6.17
N SER A 109 -10.75 47.32 5.01
CA SER A 109 -12.10 47.03 4.53
C SER A 109 -12.15 46.90 3.01
N ILE A 110 -13.16 46.18 2.52
CA ILE A 110 -13.44 46.07 1.08
C ILE A 110 -13.75 47.45 0.47
N GLN A 111 -14.29 48.38 1.27
CA GLN A 111 -14.60 49.75 0.85
C GLN A 111 -13.32 50.54 0.55
N GLU A 112 -12.24 50.35 1.31
CA GLU A 112 -10.94 50.96 1.01
C GLU A 112 -10.38 50.44 -0.32
N ILE A 113 -10.50 49.14 -0.58
CA ILE A 113 -10.10 48.54 -1.86
C ILE A 113 -10.89 49.19 -3.01
N LYS A 114 -12.20 49.42 -2.83
CA LYS A 114 -13.06 50.04 -3.85
C LYS A 114 -12.69 51.51 -4.16
N GLN A 115 -12.24 52.24 -3.15
CA GLN A 115 -11.91 53.67 -3.26
C GLN A 115 -10.48 53.96 -3.74
N ILE A 116 -9.65 52.92 -3.91
CA ILE A 116 -8.27 53.09 -4.35
C ILE A 116 -8.22 53.83 -5.69
N GLN A 117 -7.34 54.82 -5.75
CA GLN A 117 -7.17 55.70 -6.89
C GLN A 117 -6.12 55.12 -7.84
N ILE A 118 -6.53 54.83 -9.07
CA ILE A 118 -5.68 54.28 -10.13
C ILE A 118 -5.29 55.42 -11.08
N PRO A 119 -4.00 55.77 -11.17
CA PRO A 119 -3.56 56.87 -12.03
C PRO A 119 -3.71 56.51 -13.51
N SER A 120 -4.42 57.35 -14.26
CA SER A 120 -4.53 57.25 -15.72
C SER A 120 -3.38 58.01 -16.41
N PRO A 121 -2.92 57.57 -17.59
CA PRO A 121 -1.98 58.34 -18.43
C PRO A 121 -2.48 59.76 -18.77
N SER A 122 -3.79 60.00 -18.68
CA SER A 122 -4.42 61.31 -18.90
C SER A 122 -4.21 62.32 -17.74
N GLY A 123 -3.59 61.90 -16.64
CA GLY A 123 -3.30 62.76 -15.48
C GLY A 123 -4.39 62.80 -14.40
N TYR A 124 -5.54 62.16 -14.63
CA TYR A 124 -6.58 61.98 -13.62
C TYR A 124 -6.42 60.64 -12.90
N ALA A 125 -6.82 60.58 -11.64
CA ALA A 125 -6.94 59.33 -10.91
C ALA A 125 -8.39 58.84 -10.95
N VAL A 126 -8.57 57.56 -11.23
CA VAL A 126 -9.88 56.92 -11.35
C VAL A 126 -10.05 55.96 -10.18
N PRO A 127 -11.14 56.05 -9.40
CA PRO A 127 -11.39 55.11 -8.32
C PRO A 127 -11.67 53.70 -8.87
N LEU A 128 -11.20 52.66 -8.20
CA LEU A 128 -11.36 51.28 -8.68
C LEU A 128 -12.83 50.89 -8.88
N GLU A 129 -13.75 51.34 -8.03
CA GLU A 129 -15.19 51.09 -8.19
C GLU A 129 -15.79 51.59 -9.52
N ALA A 130 -15.16 52.58 -10.17
CA ALA A 130 -15.60 53.08 -11.46
C ALA A 130 -15.29 52.09 -12.60
N ILE A 131 -14.29 51.22 -12.44
CA ILE A 131 -13.81 50.29 -13.46
C ILE A 131 -13.93 48.82 -13.07
N ALA A 132 -14.14 48.49 -11.80
CA ALA A 132 -14.18 47.12 -11.31
C ALA A 132 -15.20 46.92 -10.18
N SER A 133 -15.75 45.72 -10.09
CA SER A 133 -16.52 45.27 -8.93
C SER A 133 -15.64 44.43 -8.00
N VAL A 134 -15.54 44.85 -6.74
CA VAL A 134 -14.85 44.10 -5.69
C VAL A 134 -15.88 43.27 -4.93
N ASN A 135 -15.83 41.96 -5.14
CA ASN A 135 -16.75 40.98 -4.60
C ASN A 135 -16.04 40.04 -3.63
N ASP A 136 -16.61 39.85 -2.45
CA ASP A 136 -16.22 38.77 -1.55
C ASP A 136 -16.86 37.47 -2.07
N SER A 137 -16.04 36.58 -2.60
CA SER A 137 -16.50 35.40 -3.34
C SER A 137 -15.66 34.18 -2.97
N PHE A 138 -15.75 33.13 -3.77
CA PHE A 138 -14.98 31.91 -3.58
C PHE A 138 -14.07 31.65 -4.77
N LYS A 139 -12.92 31.06 -4.46
CA LYS A 139 -12.00 30.50 -5.44
C LYS A 139 -12.72 29.49 -6.32
N GLU A 140 -12.35 29.44 -7.59
CA GLU A 140 -12.94 28.50 -8.53
C GLU A 140 -12.81 27.06 -8.04
N VAL A 141 -13.95 26.36 -7.95
CA VAL A 141 -14.01 24.98 -7.45
C VAL A 141 -13.43 24.04 -8.50
N ARG A 142 -12.14 23.71 -8.36
CA ARG A 142 -11.46 22.72 -9.21
C ARG A 142 -11.49 21.31 -8.66
N GLN A 143 -11.89 21.15 -7.40
CA GLN A 143 -12.02 19.87 -6.74
C GLN A 143 -13.31 19.82 -5.94
N VAL A 144 -14.05 18.72 -6.04
CA VAL A 144 -15.27 18.50 -5.26
C VAL A 144 -15.11 17.20 -4.51
N SER A 145 -15.43 17.20 -3.23
CA SER A 145 -15.51 15.99 -2.40
C SER A 145 -16.95 15.81 -1.88
N ARG A 146 -17.42 14.57 -1.85
CA ARG A 146 -18.74 14.19 -1.32
C ARG A 146 -18.65 12.90 -0.53
N ILE A 147 -19.50 12.78 0.48
CA ILE A 147 -19.71 11.56 1.23
C ILE A 147 -21.21 11.23 1.21
N ASN A 148 -21.57 10.02 0.77
CA ASN A 148 -22.96 9.57 0.71
C ASN A 148 -23.90 10.56 -0.03
N GLY A 149 -23.41 11.17 -1.11
CA GLY A 149 -24.15 12.14 -1.93
C GLY A 149 -24.26 13.55 -1.33
N LYS A 150 -23.80 13.77 -0.10
CA LYS A 150 -23.70 15.08 0.55
C LYS A 150 -22.32 15.67 0.32
N GLU A 151 -22.24 16.99 0.20
CA GLU A 151 -20.95 17.67 0.06
C GLU A 151 -20.15 17.64 1.35
N ALA A 152 -18.85 17.40 1.21
CA ALA A 152 -17.94 17.29 2.33
C ALA A 152 -16.53 17.70 1.92
N VAL A 153 -15.72 18.05 2.92
CA VAL A 153 -14.29 18.31 2.76
C VAL A 153 -13.54 17.06 3.17
N GLY A 154 -12.74 16.51 2.24
CA GLY A 154 -11.88 15.37 2.52
C GLY A 154 -10.59 15.84 3.19
N ILE A 155 -10.14 15.15 4.23
CA ILE A 155 -8.91 15.46 4.95
C ILE A 155 -8.04 14.21 4.95
N GLN A 156 -6.88 14.27 4.30
CA GLN A 156 -5.93 13.17 4.21
C GLN A 156 -4.75 13.41 5.14
N ILE A 157 -4.46 12.42 6.00
CA ILE A 157 -3.43 12.52 7.03
C ILE A 157 -2.28 11.60 6.65
N TYR A 158 -1.11 12.18 6.41
CA TYR A 158 0.13 11.48 6.09
C TYR A 158 0.99 11.34 7.34
N LYS A 159 1.67 10.19 7.47
CA LYS A 159 2.63 9.94 8.54
C LYS A 159 4.04 10.31 8.11
N GLN A 160 4.90 10.58 9.08
CA GLN A 160 6.34 10.60 8.89
C GLN A 160 6.83 9.18 8.50
N SER A 161 7.88 9.08 7.69
CA SER A 161 8.35 7.80 7.15
C SER A 161 8.67 6.77 8.23
N ASP A 162 9.22 7.21 9.36
CA ASP A 162 9.62 6.43 10.53
C ASP A 162 8.52 6.24 11.59
N ALA A 163 7.44 7.02 11.54
CA ALA A 163 6.35 6.93 12.50
C ALA A 163 5.52 5.65 12.33
N SER A 164 5.07 5.08 13.46
CA SER A 164 4.19 3.92 13.51
C SER A 164 2.77 4.25 13.06
N VAL A 165 2.17 3.40 12.22
CA VAL A 165 0.80 3.57 11.73
C VAL A 165 -0.22 3.50 12.86
N THR A 166 -0.02 2.62 13.84
CA THR A 166 -0.94 2.47 14.99
C THR A 166 -0.83 3.63 15.95
N GLU A 167 0.39 4.04 16.32
CA GLU A 167 0.60 5.15 17.25
C GLU A 167 0.05 6.46 16.69
N VAL A 168 0.30 6.75 15.40
CA VAL A 168 -0.26 7.95 14.75
C VAL A 168 -1.78 7.84 14.64
N GLY A 169 -2.32 6.68 14.27
CA GLY A 169 -3.77 6.47 14.17
C GLY A 169 -4.49 6.67 15.51
N ASP A 170 -3.95 6.14 16.60
CA ASP A 170 -4.51 6.27 17.95
C ASP A 170 -4.41 7.70 18.45
N ALA A 171 -3.24 8.34 18.29
CA ALA A 171 -3.05 9.74 18.69
C ALA A 171 -3.94 10.71 17.89
N VAL A 172 -4.14 10.44 16.60
CA VAL A 172 -5.09 11.19 15.77
C VAL A 172 -6.52 10.98 16.24
N LYS A 173 -6.96 9.74 16.54
CA LYS A 173 -8.31 9.47 17.07
C LYS A 173 -8.56 10.14 18.41
N GLU A 174 -7.59 10.06 19.32
CA GLU A 174 -7.67 10.72 20.63
C GLU A 174 -7.85 12.24 20.44
N LYS A 175 -7.02 12.86 19.58
CA LYS A 175 -7.13 14.28 19.29
C LYS A 175 -8.42 14.62 18.55
N LEU A 176 -8.93 13.72 17.72
CA LEU A 176 -10.19 13.88 17.00
C LEU A 176 -11.38 14.00 17.96
N GLU A 177 -11.39 13.26 19.07
CA GLU A 177 -12.44 13.36 20.08
C GLU A 177 -12.43 14.71 20.82
N GLU A 178 -11.27 15.36 20.94
CA GLU A 178 -11.18 16.75 21.41
C GLU A 178 -11.66 17.74 20.35
N VAL A 179 -11.23 17.57 19.10
CA VAL A 179 -11.63 18.44 17.97
C VAL A 179 -13.15 18.37 17.74
N LYS A 180 -13.76 17.19 17.88
CA LYS A 180 -15.23 17.03 17.79
C LYS A 180 -15.99 17.86 18.83
N LYS A 181 -15.39 18.17 19.99
CA LYS A 181 -16.01 19.03 21.01
C LYS A 181 -15.88 20.52 20.68
N GLU A 182 -14.85 20.90 19.91
CA GLU A 182 -14.67 22.27 19.40
C GLU A 182 -15.56 22.54 18.18
N LEU A 183 -15.95 21.49 17.44
CA LEU A 183 -16.83 21.60 16.27
C LEU A 183 -18.30 21.84 16.67
N PRO A 184 -19.04 22.64 15.89
CA PRO A 184 -20.49 22.78 16.03
C PRO A 184 -21.25 21.45 15.98
N THR A 185 -22.37 21.35 16.68
CA THR A 185 -23.18 20.11 16.80
C THR A 185 -23.83 19.65 15.49
N ASP A 186 -23.86 20.49 14.47
CA ASP A 186 -24.37 20.19 13.12
C ASP A 186 -23.29 19.69 12.15
N CYS A 187 -22.04 19.58 12.59
CA CYS A 187 -20.94 19.02 11.82
C CYS A 187 -20.86 17.49 11.96
N GLU A 188 -20.79 16.79 10.84
CA GLU A 188 -20.58 15.35 10.77
C GLU A 188 -19.12 15.06 10.35
N LEU A 189 -18.32 14.56 11.28
CA LEU A 189 -16.92 14.19 11.05
C LEU A 189 -16.79 12.66 11.03
N LEU A 190 -16.55 12.10 9.85
CA LEU A 190 -16.47 10.65 9.61
C LEU A 190 -15.05 10.24 9.23
N ILE A 191 -14.59 9.10 9.76
CA ILE A 191 -13.35 8.45 9.32
C ILE A 191 -13.70 7.55 8.14
N THR A 192 -13.23 7.88 6.93
CA THR A 192 -13.55 7.14 5.69
C THR A 192 -12.52 6.07 5.36
N ASN A 193 -11.29 6.20 5.85
CA ASN A 193 -10.30 5.15 5.76
C ASN A 193 -9.35 5.24 6.95
N ASP A 194 -9.04 4.09 7.54
CA ASP A 194 -8.08 4.00 8.64
C ASP A 194 -7.24 2.74 8.52
N SER A 195 -5.95 2.95 8.26
CA SER A 195 -4.96 1.88 8.16
C SER A 195 -4.62 1.29 9.53
N SER A 196 -4.76 2.07 10.61
CA SER A 196 -4.44 1.63 11.98
C SER A 196 -5.43 0.57 12.48
N ASP A 197 -6.71 0.67 12.12
CA ASP A 197 -7.74 -0.33 12.48
C ASP A 197 -7.45 -1.69 11.86
N PHE A 198 -6.90 -1.72 10.64
CA PHE A 198 -6.48 -2.98 10.02
C PHE A 198 -5.30 -3.60 10.78
N VAL A 199 -4.32 -2.79 11.18
CA VAL A 199 -3.17 -3.27 11.96
C VAL A 199 -3.59 -3.74 13.35
N HIS A 200 -4.46 -3.00 14.05
CA HIS A 200 -5.01 -3.41 15.35
C HIS A 200 -5.79 -4.72 15.29
N ARG A 201 -6.67 -4.88 14.29
CA ARG A 201 -7.40 -6.14 14.10
C ARG A 201 -6.46 -7.29 13.77
N SER A 202 -5.42 -7.04 12.97
CA SER A 202 -4.39 -8.03 12.64
C SER A 202 -3.55 -8.42 13.87
N LEU A 203 -3.21 -7.45 14.72
CA LEU A 203 -2.51 -7.68 16.00
C LEU A 203 -3.35 -8.52 16.95
N LYS A 204 -4.61 -8.12 17.18
CA LYS A 204 -5.55 -8.85 18.04
C LYS A 204 -5.81 -10.26 17.51
N GLY A 205 -5.99 -10.40 16.19
CA GLY A 205 -6.14 -11.69 15.53
C GLY A 205 -4.89 -12.57 15.70
N THR A 206 -3.69 -12.01 15.50
CA THR A 206 -2.45 -12.76 15.73
C THR A 206 -2.32 -13.19 17.19
N TRP A 207 -2.68 -12.33 18.14
CA TRP A 207 -2.60 -12.66 19.56
C TRP A 207 -3.57 -13.78 19.95
N MET A 208 -4.78 -13.76 19.39
CA MET A 208 -5.74 -14.85 19.53
C MET A 208 -5.20 -16.14 18.91
N ASN A 209 -4.66 -16.08 17.69
CA ASN A 209 -4.09 -17.23 17.01
C ASN A 209 -2.88 -17.81 17.75
N ILE A 210 -2.05 -16.96 18.37
CA ILE A 210 -0.93 -17.41 19.19
C ILE A 210 -1.44 -18.15 20.43
N LEU A 211 -2.43 -17.61 21.11
CA LEU A 211 -3.05 -18.26 22.27
C LEU A 211 -3.72 -19.58 21.89
N GLU A 212 -4.49 -19.59 20.80
CA GLU A 212 -5.13 -20.80 20.26
C GLU A 212 -4.09 -21.85 19.85
N GLY A 213 -3.00 -21.43 19.20
CA GLY A 213 -1.89 -22.29 18.83
C GLY A 213 -1.20 -22.92 20.05
N ILE A 214 -0.95 -22.13 21.10
CA ILE A 214 -0.39 -22.60 22.37
C ILE A 214 -1.35 -23.61 23.03
N ILE A 215 -2.64 -23.28 23.16
CA ILE A 215 -3.63 -24.16 23.78
C ILE A 215 -3.81 -25.46 22.98
N THR A 216 -3.92 -25.37 21.65
CA THR A 216 -4.10 -26.52 20.77
C THR A 216 -2.88 -27.43 20.82
N THR A 217 -1.67 -26.85 20.78
CA THR A 217 -0.43 -27.63 20.91
C THR A 217 -0.34 -28.28 22.28
N GLY A 218 -0.68 -27.55 23.35
CA GLY A 218 -0.77 -28.10 24.71
C GLY A 218 -1.79 -29.24 24.82
N LEU A 219 -2.95 -29.11 24.18
CA LEU A 219 -3.98 -30.15 24.16
C LEU A 219 -3.50 -31.41 23.43
N VAL A 220 -2.89 -31.25 22.25
CA VAL A 220 -2.28 -32.37 21.51
C VAL A 220 -1.22 -33.04 22.36
N LEU A 221 -0.32 -32.29 23.00
CA LEU A 221 0.71 -32.84 23.87
C LEU A 221 0.15 -33.54 25.10
N PHE A 222 -0.90 -33.00 25.71
CA PHE A 222 -1.56 -33.65 26.83
C PHE A 222 -2.14 -35.01 26.42
N ILE A 223 -2.73 -35.12 25.22
CA ILE A 223 -3.26 -36.37 24.67
C ILE A 223 -2.14 -37.39 24.43
N PHE A 224 -0.99 -36.96 23.89
CA PHE A 224 0.14 -37.84 23.57
C PHE A 224 1.01 -38.22 24.78
N LEU A 225 1.47 -37.23 25.56
CA LEU A 225 2.36 -37.44 26.72
C LEU A 225 1.63 -37.98 27.94
N ARG A 226 0.31 -37.82 28.02
CA ARG A 226 -0.56 -38.30 29.13
C ARG A 226 -0.14 -37.83 30.53
N GLN A 227 0.73 -36.82 30.59
CA GLN A 227 1.28 -36.26 31.82
C GLN A 227 1.10 -34.75 31.80
N TRP A 228 0.34 -34.24 32.76
CA TRP A 228 0.06 -32.81 32.86
C TRP A 228 1.33 -32.01 33.14
N ARG A 229 2.30 -32.57 33.88
CA ARG A 229 3.57 -31.90 34.22
C ARG A 229 4.43 -31.67 32.99
N SER A 230 4.60 -32.68 32.14
CA SER A 230 5.36 -32.59 30.88
C SER A 230 4.72 -31.56 29.95
N THR A 231 3.39 -31.57 29.87
CA THR A 231 2.62 -30.58 29.12
C THR A 231 2.82 -29.16 29.67
N ALA A 232 2.79 -28.99 31.00
CA ALA A 232 2.98 -27.69 31.65
C ALA A 232 4.37 -27.10 31.42
N ILE A 233 5.42 -27.93 31.36
CA ILE A 233 6.79 -27.48 31.04
C ILE A 233 6.82 -26.91 29.62
N VAL A 234 6.25 -27.60 28.63
CA VAL A 234 6.20 -27.11 27.25
C VAL A 234 5.34 -25.84 27.15
N MET A 235 4.19 -25.80 27.82
CA MET A 235 3.33 -24.61 27.86
C MET A 235 4.00 -23.39 28.48
N LEU A 236 5.01 -23.55 29.33
CA LEU A 236 5.84 -22.45 29.84
C LEU A 236 7.03 -22.12 28.91
N ALA A 237 7.55 -23.11 28.19
CA ALA A 237 8.65 -22.94 27.25
C ALA A 237 8.27 -22.05 26.05
N ILE A 238 7.02 -22.15 25.56
CA ILE A 238 6.57 -21.34 24.41
C ILE A 238 6.55 -19.85 24.74
N PRO A 239 5.87 -19.36 25.80
CA PRO A 239 5.80 -17.93 26.08
C PRO A 239 7.17 -17.35 26.45
N THR A 240 8.01 -18.10 27.16
CA THR A 240 9.37 -17.65 27.50
C THR A 240 10.25 -17.47 26.28
N SER A 241 10.18 -18.40 25.31
CA SER A 241 10.91 -18.28 24.04
C SER A 241 10.37 -17.13 23.17
N LEU A 242 9.04 -16.95 23.12
CA LEU A 242 8.41 -15.84 22.40
C LEU A 242 8.79 -14.47 23.00
N LEU A 243 8.81 -14.34 24.32
CA LEU A 243 9.22 -13.10 24.99
C LEU A 243 10.69 -12.75 24.69
N ALA A 244 11.58 -13.74 24.72
CA ALA A 244 12.99 -13.54 24.35
C ALA A 244 13.13 -13.14 22.87
N THR A 245 12.31 -13.71 21.99
CA THR A 245 12.24 -13.34 20.57
C THR A 245 11.82 -11.88 20.40
N VAL A 246 10.74 -11.45 21.06
CA VAL A 246 10.25 -10.07 21.02
C VAL A 246 11.30 -9.09 21.55
N MET A 247 12.05 -9.47 22.58
CA MET A 247 13.17 -8.67 23.08
C MET A 247 14.26 -8.48 22.02
N MET A 248 14.62 -9.51 21.26
CA MET A 248 15.59 -9.36 20.16
C MET A 248 15.05 -8.59 18.97
N MET A 249 13.74 -8.70 18.68
CA MET A 249 13.09 -7.85 17.68
C MET A 249 13.20 -6.37 18.06
N TYR A 250 13.02 -6.04 19.34
CA TYR A 250 13.21 -4.68 19.84
C TYR A 250 14.64 -4.18 19.62
N PHE A 251 15.67 -4.98 19.95
CA PHE A 251 17.07 -4.62 19.69
C PHE A 251 17.40 -4.51 18.20
N ALA A 252 16.74 -5.28 17.34
CA ALA A 252 16.90 -5.20 15.88
C ALA A 252 16.13 -4.03 15.24
N GLY A 253 15.36 -3.25 16.03
CA GLY A 253 14.54 -2.15 15.54
C GLY A 253 13.34 -2.60 14.71
N PHE A 254 12.86 -3.83 14.90
CA PHE A 254 11.69 -4.35 14.17
C PHE A 254 10.39 -3.89 14.81
N THR A 255 9.42 -3.58 13.97
CA THR A 255 8.07 -3.20 14.39
C THR A 255 7.15 -4.41 14.36
N PHE A 256 6.06 -4.34 15.12
CA PHE A 256 4.97 -5.29 14.95
C PHE A 256 4.19 -4.93 13.68
N ASN A 257 4.31 -5.77 12.67
CA ASN A 257 3.58 -5.68 11.42
C ASN A 257 3.16 -7.09 10.98
N MET A 258 2.40 -7.17 9.89
CA MET A 258 1.90 -8.45 9.38
C MET A 258 3.01 -9.49 9.16
N MET A 259 4.21 -9.08 8.72
CA MET A 259 5.32 -9.98 8.42
C MET A 259 6.01 -10.50 9.69
N SER A 260 6.27 -9.63 10.67
CA SER A 260 6.87 -10.06 11.94
C SER A 260 5.91 -10.91 12.77
N LEU A 261 4.62 -10.56 12.77
CA LEU A 261 3.55 -11.34 13.41
C LEU A 261 3.37 -12.72 12.77
N MET A 262 3.41 -12.81 11.43
CA MET A 262 3.39 -14.09 10.73
C MET A 262 4.60 -14.95 11.11
N GLY A 263 5.78 -14.34 11.27
CA GLY A 263 6.97 -15.02 11.78
C GLY A 263 6.76 -15.60 13.18
N LEU A 264 6.25 -14.78 14.13
CA LEU A 264 5.95 -15.24 15.50
C LEU A 264 4.90 -16.36 15.54
N ALA A 265 3.82 -16.22 14.77
CA ALA A 265 2.75 -17.22 14.70
C ALA A 265 3.27 -18.56 14.16
N LEU A 266 4.13 -18.51 13.15
CA LEU A 266 4.79 -19.70 12.59
C LEU A 266 5.64 -20.44 13.62
N CYS A 267 6.36 -19.67 14.44
CA CYS A 267 7.33 -20.21 15.36
C CYS A 267 6.70 -21.08 16.44
N ILE A 268 5.41 -20.94 16.76
CA ILE A 268 4.77 -21.74 17.81
C ILE A 268 4.98 -23.24 17.60
N GLY A 269 4.82 -23.73 16.37
CA GLY A 269 5.07 -25.13 16.06
C GLY A 269 6.53 -25.52 16.24
N ILE A 270 7.44 -24.67 15.76
CA ILE A 270 8.89 -24.94 15.79
C ILE A 270 9.47 -24.86 17.22
N LEU A 271 9.03 -23.88 18.02
CA LEU A 271 9.48 -23.59 19.40
C LEU A 271 9.20 -24.75 20.36
N VAL A 272 8.18 -25.54 20.07
CA VAL A 272 7.70 -26.60 20.94
C VAL A 272 8.52 -27.87 20.76
N ASP A 273 8.91 -28.16 19.53
CA ASP A 273 9.58 -29.39 19.16
C ASP A 273 10.87 -29.65 19.94
N ASP A 274 11.75 -28.66 20.09
CA ASP A 274 13.07 -28.89 20.73
C ASP A 274 12.89 -29.27 22.20
N SER A 275 11.94 -28.61 22.87
CA SER A 275 11.57 -28.93 24.25
C SER A 275 10.91 -30.29 24.35
N ILE A 276 10.08 -30.70 23.39
CA ILE A 276 9.46 -32.04 23.37
C ILE A 276 10.53 -33.11 23.26
N VAL A 277 11.45 -33.00 22.29
CA VAL A 277 12.46 -34.02 22.03
C VAL A 277 13.34 -34.23 23.27
N VAL A 278 13.75 -33.13 23.93
CA VAL A 278 14.51 -33.20 25.19
C VAL A 278 13.66 -33.84 26.30
N LEU A 279 12.40 -33.42 26.50
CA LEU A 279 11.54 -33.95 27.55
C LEU A 279 11.18 -35.43 27.38
N GLU A 280 10.93 -35.88 26.15
CA GLU A 280 10.67 -37.28 25.83
C GLU A 280 11.87 -38.15 26.19
N ASN A 281 13.08 -37.67 25.91
CA ASN A 281 14.28 -38.43 26.27
C ASN A 281 14.56 -38.44 27.76
N ILE A 282 14.33 -37.33 28.46
CA ILE A 282 14.37 -37.30 29.93
C ILE A 282 13.38 -38.33 30.48
N HIS A 283 12.17 -38.39 29.93
CA HIS A 283 11.16 -39.36 30.33
C HIS A 283 11.59 -40.80 30.04
N ARG A 284 12.24 -41.06 28.91
CA ARG A 284 12.85 -42.37 28.57
C ARG A 284 13.92 -42.78 29.59
N HIS A 285 14.83 -41.88 29.97
CA HIS A 285 15.85 -42.14 30.99
C HIS A 285 15.25 -42.38 32.38
N MET A 286 14.14 -41.72 32.72
CA MET A 286 13.40 -42.02 33.95
C MET A 286 12.76 -43.42 33.92
N LYS A 287 12.22 -43.86 32.78
CA LYS A 287 11.70 -45.24 32.61
C LYS A 287 12.78 -46.30 32.76
N MET A 288 14.05 -45.95 32.51
CA MET A 288 15.21 -46.80 32.77
C MET A 288 15.64 -46.84 34.26
N GLY A 289 14.89 -46.16 35.15
CA GLY A 289 15.11 -46.18 36.60
C GLY A 289 15.97 -45.03 37.16
N LYS A 290 16.40 -44.08 36.33
CA LYS A 290 17.24 -42.96 36.76
C LYS A 290 16.47 -41.92 37.59
N THR A 291 17.16 -41.22 38.49
CA THR A 291 16.57 -40.08 39.24
C THR A 291 16.21 -38.94 38.28
N PRO A 292 15.16 -38.12 38.56
CA PRO A 292 14.80 -36.99 37.69
C PRO A 292 15.95 -36.02 37.38
N TRP A 293 16.85 -35.81 38.36
CA TRP A 293 18.04 -34.98 38.19
C TRP A 293 19.05 -35.60 37.22
N GLN A 294 19.37 -36.89 37.38
CA GLN A 294 20.28 -37.60 36.47
C GLN A 294 19.66 -37.77 35.08
N ALA A 295 18.37 -38.11 35.02
CA ALA A 295 17.63 -38.25 33.77
C ALA A 295 17.59 -36.93 32.98
N ALA A 296 17.47 -35.78 33.65
CA ALA A 296 17.53 -34.47 33.01
C ALA A 296 18.91 -34.19 32.36
N ILE A 297 20.01 -34.53 33.05
CA ILE A 297 21.37 -34.34 32.55
C ILE A 297 21.66 -35.31 31.40
N ASP A 298 21.39 -36.60 31.59
CA ASP A 298 21.70 -37.65 30.61
C ASP A 298 20.81 -37.52 29.38
N GLY A 299 19.51 -37.28 29.58
CA GLY A 299 18.56 -37.09 28.49
C GLY A 299 18.89 -35.89 27.59
N ARG A 300 19.31 -34.77 28.20
CA ARG A 300 19.78 -33.60 27.45
C ARG A 300 21.11 -33.86 26.76
N LYS A 301 22.08 -34.52 27.42
CA LYS A 301 23.40 -34.81 26.82
C LYS A 301 23.29 -35.68 25.58
N GLU A 302 22.43 -36.71 25.62
CA GLU A 302 22.28 -37.64 24.52
C GLU A 302 21.70 -36.99 23.26
N ILE A 303 20.70 -36.09 23.39
CA ILE A 303 20.06 -35.44 22.23
C ILE A 303 20.61 -34.03 21.96
N GLY A 304 21.56 -33.55 22.76
CA GLY A 304 22.07 -32.18 22.65
C GLY A 304 22.62 -31.84 21.26
N MET A 305 23.42 -32.74 20.67
CA MET A 305 23.99 -32.50 19.33
C MET A 305 22.92 -32.52 18.23
N ALA A 306 21.98 -33.46 18.29
CA ALA A 306 20.88 -33.53 17.33
C ALA A 306 19.96 -32.30 17.42
N ALA A 307 19.64 -31.83 18.62
CA ALA A 307 18.82 -30.62 18.82
C ALA A 307 19.51 -29.34 18.31
N ILE A 308 20.83 -29.18 18.55
CA ILE A 308 21.60 -28.05 17.97
C ILE A 308 21.58 -28.11 16.44
N ALA A 309 21.74 -29.30 15.85
CA ALA A 309 21.79 -29.42 14.40
C ALA A 309 20.44 -29.20 13.71
N ILE A 310 19.36 -29.67 14.35
CA ILE A 310 17.99 -29.42 13.91
C ILE A 310 17.73 -27.91 13.91
N THR A 311 18.01 -27.24 15.02
CA THR A 311 17.77 -25.79 15.15
C THR A 311 18.65 -24.97 14.23
N LEU A 312 19.92 -25.36 14.04
CA LEU A 312 20.79 -24.70 13.07
C LEU A 312 20.33 -24.93 11.63
N SER A 313 19.75 -26.10 11.32
CA SER A 313 19.11 -26.33 10.03
C SER A 313 17.94 -25.36 9.82
N ASP A 314 17.09 -25.13 10.82
CA ASP A 314 16.01 -24.14 10.74
C ASP A 314 16.56 -22.72 10.53
N VAL A 315 17.57 -22.31 11.31
CA VAL A 315 18.23 -21.00 11.16
C VAL A 315 18.75 -20.81 9.73
N VAL A 316 19.40 -21.83 9.20
CA VAL A 316 20.00 -21.80 7.87
C VAL A 316 18.96 -21.83 6.74
N VAL A 317 17.77 -22.36 6.97
CA VAL A 317 16.65 -22.29 6.02
C VAL A 317 16.11 -20.86 5.93
N PHE A 318 15.95 -20.18 7.07
CA PHE A 318 15.35 -18.84 7.14
C PHE A 318 16.33 -17.68 6.95
N MET A 319 17.63 -17.90 7.20
CA MET A 319 18.65 -16.87 7.07
C MET A 319 18.79 -16.34 5.62
N PRO A 320 18.86 -17.16 4.56
CA PRO A 320 18.86 -16.67 3.18
C PRO A 320 17.65 -15.81 2.84
N VAL A 321 16.46 -16.20 3.34
CA VAL A 321 15.21 -15.45 3.13
C VAL A 321 15.29 -14.05 3.74
N ALA A 322 15.96 -13.91 4.89
CA ALA A 322 16.13 -12.63 5.56
C ALA A 322 17.05 -11.65 4.82
N PHE A 323 17.94 -12.15 3.96
CA PHE A 323 18.93 -11.36 3.21
C PHE A 323 18.58 -11.21 1.73
N MET A 324 17.37 -11.59 1.32
CA MET A 324 16.88 -11.36 -0.04
C MET A 324 16.88 -9.86 -0.38
N GLY A 325 17.15 -9.56 -1.65
CA GLY A 325 17.13 -8.21 -2.18
C GLY A 325 15.73 -7.71 -2.56
N GLY A 326 15.69 -6.50 -3.11
CA GLY A 326 14.47 -5.92 -3.70
C GLY A 326 13.37 -5.60 -2.69
N MET A 327 12.19 -5.31 -3.22
CA MET A 327 11.02 -4.90 -2.43
C MET A 327 10.55 -6.02 -1.49
N VAL A 328 10.51 -7.25 -2.00
CA VAL A 328 10.11 -8.44 -1.24
C VAL A 328 11.08 -8.71 -0.09
N GLY A 329 12.39 -8.63 -0.34
CA GLY A 329 13.40 -8.78 0.71
C GLY A 329 13.22 -7.86 1.91
N GLN A 330 12.77 -6.61 1.70
CA GLN A 330 12.48 -5.68 2.81
C GLN A 330 11.34 -6.17 3.71
N PHE A 331 10.28 -6.75 3.14
CA PHE A 331 9.18 -7.33 3.90
C PHE A 331 9.61 -8.63 4.61
N PHE A 332 10.41 -9.47 3.94
CA PHE A 332 10.80 -10.78 4.47
C PHE A 332 12.00 -10.76 5.40
N ARG A 333 12.79 -9.69 5.44
CA ARG A 333 13.87 -9.51 6.41
C ARG A 333 13.38 -9.66 7.84
N GLN A 334 12.30 -8.97 8.18
CA GLN A 334 11.72 -9.04 9.53
C GLN A 334 11.11 -10.42 9.80
N PHE A 335 10.43 -11.02 8.82
CA PHE A 335 9.90 -12.38 8.92
C PHE A 335 11.01 -13.41 9.21
N GLY A 336 12.03 -13.50 8.36
CA GLY A 336 13.09 -14.49 8.47
C GLY A 336 13.91 -14.35 9.76
N LEU A 337 14.31 -13.12 10.11
CA LEU A 337 15.08 -12.90 11.34
C LEU A 337 14.26 -13.14 12.61
N THR A 338 12.95 -12.88 12.60
CA THR A 338 12.08 -13.23 13.73
C THR A 338 12.07 -14.74 13.96
N VAL A 339 11.99 -15.54 12.89
CA VAL A 339 12.06 -17.01 12.98
C VAL A 339 13.44 -17.50 13.44
N VAL A 340 14.52 -16.89 12.94
CA VAL A 340 15.89 -17.18 13.39
C VAL A 340 16.06 -16.88 14.89
N PHE A 341 15.56 -15.74 15.38
CA PHE A 341 15.62 -15.44 16.81
C PHE A 341 14.79 -16.44 17.62
N ALA A 342 13.57 -16.74 17.19
CA ALA A 342 12.71 -17.68 17.88
C ALA A 342 13.33 -19.07 17.99
N THR A 343 13.86 -19.62 16.90
CA THR A 343 14.50 -20.94 16.87
C THR A 343 15.75 -21.01 17.76
N LEU A 344 16.57 -19.96 17.77
CA LEU A 344 17.73 -19.89 18.67
C LEU A 344 17.33 -19.82 20.15
N PHE A 345 16.28 -19.07 20.50
CA PHE A 345 15.79 -19.03 21.88
C PHE A 345 15.04 -20.30 22.28
N SER A 346 14.36 -20.97 21.36
CA SER A 346 13.80 -22.31 21.58
C SER A 346 14.88 -23.28 22.02
N LEU A 347 16.00 -23.31 21.31
CA LEU A 347 17.16 -24.13 21.68
C LEU A 347 17.68 -23.76 23.08
N PHE A 348 17.85 -22.46 23.33
CA PHE A 348 18.32 -21.98 24.62
C PHE A 348 17.40 -22.42 25.77
N VAL A 349 16.09 -22.26 25.61
CA VAL A 349 15.06 -22.62 26.60
C VAL A 349 14.97 -24.15 26.78
N SER A 350 15.04 -24.92 25.69
CA SER A 350 15.02 -26.39 25.75
C SER A 350 16.28 -26.98 26.42
N PHE A 351 17.40 -26.25 26.45
CA PHE A 351 18.64 -26.70 27.09
C PHE A 351 18.78 -26.25 28.54
N THR A 352 18.05 -25.21 28.94
CA THR A 352 18.17 -24.58 30.26
C THR A 352 16.90 -24.77 31.09
N LEU A 353 15.80 -24.14 30.68
CA LEU A 353 14.55 -24.12 31.42
C LEU A 353 13.86 -25.50 31.43
N ALA A 354 13.75 -26.16 30.27
CA ALA A 354 13.02 -27.43 30.18
C ALA A 354 13.65 -28.55 31.05
N PRO A 355 14.98 -28.80 31.03
CA PRO A 355 15.60 -29.81 31.88
C PRO A 355 15.58 -29.40 33.36
N MET A 356 15.76 -28.11 33.67
CA MET A 356 15.68 -27.59 35.04
C MET A 356 14.29 -27.84 35.63
N MET A 357 13.22 -27.52 34.89
CA MET A 357 11.86 -27.79 35.32
C MET A 357 11.56 -29.30 35.40
N ALA A 358 11.97 -30.09 34.40
CA ALA A 358 11.80 -31.54 34.42
C ALA A 358 12.41 -32.16 35.67
N SER A 359 13.62 -31.73 36.04
CA SER A 359 14.31 -32.24 37.22
C SER A 359 13.62 -31.94 38.56
N ARG A 360 12.84 -30.86 38.64
CA ARG A 360 12.13 -30.41 39.85
C ARG A 360 10.67 -30.87 39.91
N LEU A 361 9.99 -30.94 38.76
CA LEU A 361 8.57 -31.29 38.66
C LEU A 361 8.35 -32.79 38.48
N TYR A 362 9.27 -33.53 37.86
CA TYR A 362 9.13 -34.98 37.71
C TYR A 362 9.42 -35.71 39.03
N ARG A 363 8.67 -36.78 39.29
CA ARG A 363 8.84 -37.65 40.46
C ARG A 363 9.25 -39.04 40.00
N GLN A 364 10.19 -39.66 40.72
CA GLN A 364 10.87 -40.91 40.38
C GLN A 364 9.97 -42.17 40.45
N SER A 365 8.78 -42.05 41.03
CA SER A 365 7.80 -43.13 41.10
C SER A 365 6.40 -42.56 40.90
N GLU A 366 6.05 -42.26 39.65
CA GLU A 366 4.65 -42.31 39.25
C GLU A 366 4.36 -43.77 38.88
N LYS A 367 4.02 -44.59 39.89
CA LYS A 367 3.00 -45.62 39.64
C LYS A 367 1.82 -44.85 39.05
N GLU A 368 1.36 -45.22 37.86
CA GLU A 368 0.20 -44.64 37.16
C GLU A 368 -0.77 -44.03 38.16
N ASP A 369 -0.69 -42.70 38.36
CA ASP A 369 -1.43 -42.01 39.41
C ASP A 369 -2.88 -41.90 38.93
N THR A 370 -3.56 -43.03 39.04
CA THR A 370 -4.92 -43.29 38.63
C THR A 370 -5.83 -42.74 39.72
N ARG A 371 -5.98 -41.42 39.78
CA ARG A 371 -7.03 -40.78 40.58
C ARG A 371 -7.97 -39.95 39.72
N GLN A 372 -9.04 -40.65 39.34
CA GLN A 372 -10.45 -40.24 39.09
C GLN A 372 -10.80 -39.25 37.95
N SER A 373 -11.73 -39.74 37.12
CA SER A 373 -12.71 -39.07 36.24
C SER A 373 -12.32 -38.71 34.78
N ILE A 374 -13.26 -39.05 33.88
CA ILE A 374 -13.38 -38.83 32.41
C ILE A 374 -12.22 -39.32 31.54
N ALA A 375 -10.99 -39.01 31.93
CA ALA A 375 -9.85 -39.20 31.06
C ALA A 375 -9.47 -40.69 30.89
N ARG A 376 -9.77 -41.58 31.87
CA ARG A 376 -9.63 -43.05 31.71
C ARG A 376 -10.51 -43.62 30.59
N ALA A 377 -11.72 -43.08 30.39
CA ALA A 377 -12.63 -43.57 29.35
C ALA A 377 -12.16 -43.17 27.94
N ILE A 378 -11.56 -42.00 27.81
CA ILE A 378 -10.91 -41.54 26.58
C ILE A 378 -9.61 -42.32 26.35
N TRP A 379 -8.81 -42.54 27.39
CA TRP A 379 -7.53 -43.26 27.30
C TRP A 379 -7.71 -44.75 27.00
N GLN A 380 -8.69 -45.44 27.60
CA GLN A 380 -8.99 -46.84 27.28
C GLN A 380 -9.49 -47.03 25.83
N LYS A 381 -10.12 -46.02 25.22
CA LYS A 381 -10.51 -46.05 23.80
C LYS A 381 -9.37 -45.66 22.84
N THR A 382 -8.45 -44.79 23.27
CA THR A 382 -7.34 -44.29 22.42
C THR A 382 -6.09 -45.17 22.46
N ILE A 383 -5.83 -45.90 23.57
CA ILE A 383 -4.74 -46.90 23.67
C ILE A 383 -4.80 -47.95 22.55
N PRO A 384 -5.91 -48.68 22.34
CA PRO A 384 -5.97 -49.69 21.28
C PRO A 384 -5.92 -49.07 19.88
N LEU A 385 -6.33 -47.81 19.73
CA LEU A 385 -6.20 -47.08 18.46
C LEU A 385 -4.73 -46.76 18.15
N GLY A 386 -3.97 -46.31 19.16
CA GLY A 386 -2.54 -46.04 19.05
C GLY A 386 -1.71 -47.30 18.78
N GLU A 387 -2.03 -48.42 19.44
CA GLU A 387 -1.40 -49.71 19.18
C GLU A 387 -1.70 -50.21 17.77
N LYS A 388 -2.97 -50.14 17.31
CA LYS A 388 -3.32 -50.45 15.93
C LYS A 388 -2.60 -49.57 14.92
N ALA A 389 -2.43 -48.28 15.20
CA ALA A 389 -1.68 -47.37 14.35
C ALA A 389 -0.19 -47.75 14.30
N LYS A 390 0.40 -48.13 15.43
CA LYS A 390 1.78 -48.64 15.52
C LYS A 390 1.94 -49.95 14.73
N ASP A 391 1.01 -50.89 14.85
CA ASP A 391 1.04 -52.16 14.12
C ASP A 391 0.84 -51.98 12.62
N LEU A 392 -0.01 -51.03 12.22
CA LEU A 392 -0.18 -50.65 10.82
C LEU A 392 1.10 -50.00 10.27
N TYR A 393 1.68 -49.05 11.00
CA TYR A 393 2.94 -48.42 10.66
C TYR A 393 4.07 -49.46 10.54
N HIS A 394 4.17 -50.38 11.51
CA HIS A 394 5.15 -51.45 11.49
C HIS A 394 4.98 -52.37 10.26
N ARG A 395 3.75 -52.77 9.93
CA ARG A 395 3.46 -53.55 8.71
C ARG A 395 3.83 -52.80 7.44
N MET A 396 3.46 -51.52 7.34
CA MET A 396 3.81 -50.68 6.19
C MET A 396 5.32 -50.48 6.07
N LEU A 397 6.02 -50.32 7.20
CA LEU A 397 7.47 -50.18 7.23
C LEU A 397 8.16 -51.47 6.77
N MET A 398 7.76 -52.64 7.30
CA MET A 398 8.30 -53.94 6.87
C MET A 398 8.04 -54.22 5.39
N TRP A 399 6.86 -53.84 4.88
CA TRP A 399 6.54 -53.92 3.46
C TRP A 399 7.41 -52.96 2.62
N SER A 400 7.62 -51.74 3.10
CA SER A 400 8.43 -50.73 2.42
C SER A 400 9.91 -51.14 2.34
N LEU A 401 10.45 -51.70 3.43
CA LEU A 401 11.82 -52.21 3.49
C LEU A 401 12.02 -53.41 2.56
N SER A 402 11.05 -54.34 2.51
CA SER A 402 11.11 -55.49 1.59
C SER A 402 10.91 -55.11 0.11
N ASN A 403 10.25 -53.99 -0.18
CA ASN A 403 9.97 -53.51 -1.54
C ASN A 403 10.68 -52.19 -1.89
N ARG A 404 11.90 -51.97 -1.36
CA ARG A 404 12.67 -50.71 -1.49
C ARG A 404 12.68 -50.06 -2.88
N LYS A 405 12.82 -50.86 -3.96
CA LYS A 405 12.83 -50.34 -5.34
C LYS A 405 11.47 -49.77 -5.75
N LYS A 406 10.36 -50.40 -5.36
CA LYS A 406 9.00 -49.93 -5.67
C LYS A 406 8.68 -48.63 -4.94
N VAL A 407 9.14 -48.50 -3.69
CA VAL A 407 8.96 -47.28 -2.90
C VAL A 407 9.73 -46.11 -3.52
N LEU A 408 10.99 -46.32 -3.91
CA LEU A 408 11.81 -45.28 -4.57
C LEU A 408 11.27 -44.87 -5.94
N VAL A 409 10.81 -45.84 -6.75
CA VAL A 409 10.18 -45.53 -8.04
C VAL A 409 8.84 -44.83 -7.84
N GLY A 410 8.05 -45.25 -6.85
CA GLY A 410 6.78 -44.63 -6.50
C GLY A 410 6.94 -43.19 -6.01
N SER A 411 7.93 -42.90 -5.16
CA SER A 411 8.22 -41.55 -4.70
C SER A 411 8.70 -40.65 -5.84
N LEU A 412 9.58 -41.16 -6.71
CA LEU A 412 10.03 -40.41 -7.89
C LEU A 412 8.88 -40.15 -8.87
N ALA A 413 8.04 -41.14 -9.13
CA ALA A 413 6.86 -40.98 -9.98
C ALA A 413 5.87 -39.96 -9.41
N ALA A 414 5.63 -40.00 -8.09
CA ALA A 414 4.79 -39.01 -7.40
C ALA A 414 5.40 -37.61 -7.49
N PHE A 415 6.72 -37.47 -7.35
CA PHE A 415 7.42 -36.20 -7.52
C PHE A 415 7.26 -35.65 -8.93
N VAL A 416 7.57 -36.44 -9.96
CA VAL A 416 7.40 -36.03 -11.35
C VAL A 416 5.95 -35.65 -11.65
N LEU A 417 4.98 -36.48 -11.24
CA LEU A 417 3.55 -36.23 -11.45
C LEU A 417 3.10 -34.94 -10.74
N SER A 418 3.57 -34.69 -9.51
CA SER A 418 3.31 -33.43 -8.82
C SER A 418 3.89 -32.23 -9.57
N LEU A 419 5.09 -32.36 -10.15
CA LEU A 419 5.73 -31.27 -10.89
C LEU A 419 5.02 -30.98 -12.20
N THR A 420 4.39 -31.98 -12.83
CA THR A 420 3.56 -31.78 -14.02
C THR A 420 2.28 -30.98 -13.76
N SER A 421 1.83 -30.84 -12.52
CA SER A 421 0.66 -30.01 -12.18
C SER A 421 0.82 -28.53 -12.55
N ILE A 422 2.07 -28.03 -12.55
CA ILE A 422 2.42 -26.65 -12.90
C ILE A 422 2.21 -26.40 -14.42
N PRO A 423 2.86 -27.13 -15.35
CA PRO A 423 2.67 -26.92 -16.79
C PRO A 423 1.27 -27.33 -17.28
N LEU A 424 0.56 -28.23 -16.58
CA LEU A 424 -0.83 -28.57 -16.88
C LEU A 424 -1.83 -27.45 -16.52
N GLY A 425 -1.38 -26.38 -15.88
CA GLY A 425 -2.22 -25.24 -15.50
C GLY A 425 -3.15 -25.52 -14.32
N LEU A 426 -2.93 -26.62 -13.58
CA LEU A 426 -3.66 -26.91 -12.33
C LEU A 426 -3.18 -26.04 -11.18
N VAL A 427 -1.91 -25.62 -11.20
CA VAL A 427 -1.31 -24.67 -10.25
C VAL A 427 -0.71 -23.50 -11.03
N GLY A 428 -1.33 -22.34 -10.90
CA GLY A 428 -0.89 -21.11 -11.53
C GLY A 428 0.27 -20.41 -10.84
N MET A 429 0.79 -19.35 -11.45
CA MET A 429 1.72 -18.40 -10.84
C MET A 429 1.10 -17.01 -10.69
N GLU A 430 1.14 -16.47 -9.47
CA GLU A 430 0.69 -15.12 -9.15
C GLU A 430 1.64 -14.47 -8.13
N PHE A 431 1.70 -13.14 -8.08
CA PHE A 431 2.58 -12.46 -7.14
C PHE A 431 2.14 -12.66 -5.68
N MET A 432 0.87 -12.35 -5.43
CA MET A 432 0.21 -12.44 -4.13
C MET A 432 -1.25 -12.88 -4.33
N PRO A 433 -1.84 -13.56 -3.35
CA PRO A 433 -3.25 -13.92 -3.40
C PRO A 433 -4.12 -12.67 -3.31
N ARG A 434 -5.25 -12.71 -4.00
CA ARG A 434 -6.25 -11.63 -3.91
C ARG A 434 -6.99 -11.74 -2.58
N SER A 435 -7.00 -10.65 -1.82
CA SER A 435 -7.75 -10.53 -0.57
C SER A 435 -8.95 -9.61 -0.75
N ASP A 436 -10.04 -9.91 -0.04
CA ASP A 436 -11.20 -9.05 -0.01
C ASP A 436 -11.00 -7.95 1.05
N GLN A 437 -10.58 -6.76 0.62
CA GLN A 437 -10.38 -5.60 1.49
C GLN A 437 -11.66 -4.79 1.77
N GLY A 438 -12.80 -5.20 1.21
CA GLY A 438 -14.06 -4.47 1.32
C GLY A 438 -14.02 -3.07 0.68
N GLN A 439 -13.15 -2.82 -0.32
CA GLN A 439 -13.03 -1.52 -0.98
C GLN A 439 -13.02 -1.65 -2.50
N ILE A 440 -13.83 -0.83 -3.17
CA ILE A 440 -13.95 -0.77 -4.63
C ILE A 440 -13.77 0.69 -5.07
N ASN A 441 -12.92 0.92 -6.07
CA ASN A 441 -12.74 2.22 -6.69
C ASN A 441 -13.43 2.23 -8.06
N VAL A 442 -14.33 3.19 -8.26
CA VAL A 442 -15.04 3.42 -9.52
C VAL A 442 -14.58 4.76 -10.08
N THR A 443 -13.84 4.74 -11.18
CA THR A 443 -13.36 5.94 -11.86
C THR A 443 -14.26 6.25 -13.05
N LEU A 444 -14.73 7.49 -13.16
CA LEU A 444 -15.43 8.02 -14.33
C LEU A 444 -14.50 8.97 -15.08
N GLU A 445 -14.32 8.71 -16.37
CA GLU A 445 -13.69 9.62 -17.33
C GLU A 445 -14.72 10.12 -18.34
N MET A 446 -14.99 11.42 -18.30
CA MET A 446 -15.77 12.13 -19.30
C MET A 446 -14.88 12.53 -20.49
N PRO A 447 -15.48 12.82 -21.66
CA PRO A 447 -14.76 13.38 -22.80
C PRO A 447 -13.87 14.57 -22.41
N VAL A 448 -12.76 14.72 -23.13
CA VAL A 448 -11.80 15.79 -22.88
C VAL A 448 -12.48 17.15 -23.12
N GLY A 449 -12.29 18.10 -22.20
CA GLY A 449 -12.91 19.42 -22.23
C GLY A 449 -14.25 19.52 -21.48
N THR A 450 -14.80 18.43 -20.95
CA THR A 450 -16.01 18.48 -20.12
C THR A 450 -15.79 19.30 -18.84
N PRO A 451 -16.64 20.31 -18.56
CA PRO A 451 -16.55 21.10 -17.33
C PRO A 451 -16.81 20.28 -16.06
N ILE A 452 -16.25 20.71 -14.93
CA ILE A 452 -16.40 20.01 -13.65
C ILE A 452 -17.86 19.87 -13.21
N GLY A 453 -18.71 20.85 -13.54
CA GLY A 453 -20.14 20.82 -13.22
C GLY A 453 -20.89 19.68 -13.89
N GLU A 454 -20.60 19.41 -15.17
CA GLU A 454 -21.20 18.31 -15.94
C GLU A 454 -20.69 16.96 -15.44
N THR A 455 -19.37 16.83 -15.20
CA THR A 455 -18.77 15.63 -14.59
C THR A 455 -19.40 15.35 -13.22
N SER A 456 -19.64 16.39 -12.43
CA SER A 456 -20.32 16.31 -11.14
C SER A 456 -21.77 15.84 -11.25
N ALA A 457 -22.50 16.27 -12.28
CA ALA A 457 -23.87 15.81 -12.52
C ALA A 457 -23.91 14.34 -12.95
N ALA A 458 -22.98 13.93 -13.82
CA ALA A 458 -22.81 12.53 -14.22
C ALA A 458 -22.49 11.63 -13.02
N LEU A 459 -21.57 12.04 -12.14
CA LEU A 459 -21.24 11.29 -10.92
C LEU A 459 -22.41 11.19 -9.95
N LYS A 460 -23.26 12.21 -9.81
CA LYS A 460 -24.48 12.11 -8.98
C LYS A 460 -25.42 11.00 -9.45
N GLN A 461 -25.52 10.76 -10.76
CA GLN A 461 -26.32 9.65 -11.29
C GLN A 461 -25.73 8.29 -10.89
N MET A 462 -24.40 8.18 -10.90
CA MET A 462 -23.70 6.98 -10.44
C MET A 462 -23.85 6.78 -8.92
N GLU A 463 -23.68 7.83 -8.13
CA GLU A 463 -23.86 7.83 -6.68
C GLU A 463 -25.24 7.28 -6.29
N LYS A 464 -26.30 7.69 -7.01
CA LYS A 464 -27.65 7.19 -6.78
C LYS A 464 -27.74 5.67 -6.97
N HIS A 465 -27.21 5.13 -8.06
CA HIS A 465 -27.22 3.69 -8.29
C HIS A 465 -26.36 2.93 -7.27
N LEU A 466 -25.17 3.46 -6.94
CA LEU A 466 -24.28 2.85 -5.96
C LEU A 466 -24.88 2.83 -4.54
N SER A 467 -25.73 3.82 -4.21
CA SER A 467 -26.45 3.87 -2.94
C SER A 467 -27.56 2.83 -2.78
N GLU A 468 -28.03 2.23 -3.89
CA GLU A 468 -29.06 1.17 -3.88
C GLU A 468 -28.45 -0.22 -3.56
N ILE A 469 -27.12 -0.34 -3.56
CA ILE A 469 -26.42 -1.60 -3.29
C ILE A 469 -26.36 -1.83 -1.76
N PRO A 470 -26.99 -2.89 -1.23
CA PRO A 470 -27.10 -3.11 0.22
C PRO A 470 -25.75 -3.42 0.89
N GLU A 471 -24.77 -3.93 0.14
CA GLU A 471 -23.44 -4.25 0.66
C GLU A 471 -22.55 -3.00 0.88
N VAL A 472 -22.96 -1.81 0.42
CA VAL A 472 -22.19 -0.56 0.54
C VAL A 472 -22.47 0.09 1.90
N GLN A 473 -21.41 0.34 2.67
CA GLN A 473 -21.47 1.04 3.96
C GLN A 473 -21.46 2.56 3.76
N TYR A 474 -20.54 3.07 2.94
CA TYR A 474 -20.49 4.46 2.50
C TYR A 474 -19.68 4.59 1.22
N TYR A 475 -19.86 5.71 0.53
CA TYR A 475 -19.08 6.06 -0.66
C TYR A 475 -18.57 7.49 -0.59
N GLN A 476 -17.29 7.66 -0.93
CA GLN A 476 -16.65 8.96 -1.03
C GLN A 476 -16.37 9.27 -2.50
N THR A 477 -16.94 10.35 -3.01
CA THR A 477 -16.69 10.83 -4.37
C THR A 477 -15.68 11.97 -4.33
N THR A 478 -14.69 11.93 -5.20
CA THR A 478 -13.74 13.02 -5.43
C THR A 478 -13.68 13.34 -6.92
N ILE A 479 -13.83 14.62 -7.27
CA ILE A 479 -13.88 15.12 -8.64
C ILE A 479 -12.71 16.09 -8.83
N GLY A 480 -12.07 16.08 -10.00
CA GLY A 480 -11.01 17.04 -10.33
C GLY A 480 -9.66 16.75 -9.66
N SER A 481 -9.61 15.82 -8.70
CA SER A 481 -8.39 15.26 -8.13
C SER A 481 -8.40 13.74 -8.33
N GLY A 482 -7.51 13.24 -9.18
CA GLY A 482 -7.29 11.82 -9.33
C GLY A 482 -6.39 11.34 -8.18
N GLY A 483 -6.93 10.54 -7.27
CA GLY A 483 -6.13 9.87 -6.24
C GLY A 483 -4.89 9.24 -6.86
N GLY A 484 -3.71 9.66 -6.40
CA GLY A 484 -2.43 9.15 -6.91
C GLY A 484 -2.06 9.63 -8.32
N GLY A 485 -2.01 10.94 -8.55
CA GLY A 485 -1.18 11.58 -9.59
C GLY A 485 -1.45 11.25 -11.06
N SER A 486 -2.46 10.45 -11.39
CA SER A 486 -2.68 9.92 -12.75
C SER A 486 -3.91 10.46 -13.48
N SER A 487 -4.77 11.27 -12.86
CA SER A 487 -5.95 11.86 -13.53
C SER A 487 -6.40 13.17 -12.89
N ASN A 488 -5.54 14.20 -12.97
CA ASN A 488 -5.92 15.55 -12.60
C ASN A 488 -6.62 16.21 -13.79
N GLY A 489 -7.94 16.32 -13.73
CA GLY A 489 -8.73 16.97 -14.78
C GLY A 489 -10.17 17.14 -14.36
N ALA A 490 -10.79 18.25 -14.77
CA ALA A 490 -12.22 18.53 -14.53
C ALA A 490 -13.16 17.47 -15.12
N ASN A 491 -12.67 16.71 -16.10
CA ASN A 491 -13.38 15.63 -16.79
C ASN A 491 -13.22 14.25 -16.11
N SER A 492 -12.58 14.15 -14.94
CA SER A 492 -12.38 12.89 -14.23
C SER A 492 -12.85 12.96 -12.78
N GLY A 493 -13.40 11.85 -12.27
CA GLY A 493 -13.69 11.67 -10.86
C GLY A 493 -13.65 10.21 -10.42
N ILE A 494 -13.47 10.00 -9.12
CA ILE A 494 -13.31 8.69 -8.48
C ILE A 494 -14.33 8.58 -7.36
N ILE A 495 -15.07 7.47 -7.33
CA ILE A 495 -15.93 7.07 -6.22
C ILE A 495 -15.25 5.90 -5.52
N GLN A 496 -14.85 6.10 -4.27
CA GLN A 496 -14.31 5.07 -3.39
C GLN A 496 -15.46 4.50 -2.55
N LEU A 497 -15.78 3.22 -2.76
CA LEU A 497 -16.83 2.49 -2.06
C LEU A 497 -16.20 1.70 -0.91
N LYS A 498 -16.72 1.86 0.30
CA LYS A 498 -16.46 0.95 1.42
C LYS A 498 -17.65 0.00 1.57
N LEU A 499 -17.37 -1.29 1.50
CA LEU A 499 -18.36 -2.33 1.78
C LEU A 499 -18.35 -2.72 3.25
N PHE A 500 -19.47 -3.28 3.71
CA PHE A 500 -19.52 -3.94 5.02
C PHE A 500 -18.48 -5.08 5.10
N PRO A 501 -17.98 -5.40 6.32
CA PRO A 501 -17.11 -6.55 6.54
C PRO A 501 -17.68 -7.83 5.93
N LYS A 502 -16.81 -8.75 5.48
CA LYS A 502 -17.24 -9.96 4.76
C LYS A 502 -18.26 -10.79 5.54
N ASP A 503 -18.16 -10.80 6.86
CA ASP A 503 -19.08 -11.54 7.76
C ASP A 503 -20.50 -10.96 7.81
N GLN A 504 -20.70 -9.72 7.35
CA GLN A 504 -21.97 -9.00 7.34
C GLN A 504 -22.59 -8.91 5.94
N ARG A 505 -22.00 -9.56 4.93
CA ARG A 505 -22.50 -9.52 3.54
C ARG A 505 -22.43 -10.87 2.83
N GLU A 506 -23.45 -11.14 2.05
CA GLU A 506 -23.53 -12.37 1.26
C GLU A 506 -22.56 -12.33 0.07
N LYS A 507 -22.58 -11.24 -0.71
CA LYS A 507 -21.73 -11.10 -1.90
C LYS A 507 -20.29 -10.77 -1.56
N SER A 508 -19.36 -11.31 -2.32
CA SER A 508 -17.93 -10.95 -2.29
C SER A 508 -17.68 -9.58 -2.94
N VAL A 509 -16.54 -8.94 -2.66
CA VAL A 509 -16.17 -7.67 -3.32
C VAL A 509 -16.15 -7.84 -4.84
N TRP A 510 -15.66 -8.98 -5.33
CA TRP A 510 -15.59 -9.27 -6.77
C TRP A 510 -16.98 -9.34 -7.40
N GLN A 511 -17.95 -9.98 -6.74
CA GLN A 511 -19.33 -10.06 -7.23
C GLN A 511 -20.02 -8.68 -7.26
N VAL A 512 -19.78 -7.84 -6.25
CA VAL A 512 -20.31 -6.47 -6.23
C VAL A 512 -19.66 -5.63 -7.33
N ALA A 513 -18.33 -5.72 -7.48
CA ALA A 513 -17.60 -5.03 -8.55
C ALA A 513 -18.09 -5.44 -9.94
N ASP A 514 -18.42 -6.71 -10.14
CA ASP A 514 -18.99 -7.20 -11.40
C ASP A 514 -20.39 -6.68 -11.68
N GLY A 515 -21.24 -6.61 -10.66
CA GLY A 515 -22.55 -5.96 -10.77
C GLY A 515 -22.40 -4.51 -11.22
N ILE A 516 -21.46 -3.77 -10.62
CA ILE A 516 -21.17 -2.38 -11.00
C ILE A 516 -20.62 -2.30 -12.43
N ARG A 517 -19.73 -3.22 -12.84
CA ARG A 517 -19.20 -3.27 -14.22
C ARG A 517 -20.31 -3.55 -15.23
N GLN A 518 -21.17 -4.51 -14.96
CA GLN A 518 -22.28 -4.83 -15.85
C GLN A 518 -23.19 -3.62 -16.02
N TRP A 519 -23.56 -2.96 -14.91
CA TRP A 519 -24.32 -1.72 -14.96
C TRP A 519 -23.60 -0.61 -15.73
N SER A 520 -22.28 -0.48 -15.54
CA SER A 520 -21.48 0.58 -16.16
C SER A 520 -21.53 0.57 -17.69
N THR A 521 -21.82 -0.59 -18.32
CA THR A 521 -22.01 -0.69 -19.78
C THR A 521 -23.26 0.05 -20.28
N THR A 522 -24.23 0.31 -19.39
CA THR A 522 -25.45 1.09 -19.68
C THR A 522 -25.18 2.60 -19.68
N PHE A 523 -24.10 3.04 -19.01
CA PHE A 523 -23.78 4.45 -18.85
C PHE A 523 -23.02 4.98 -20.07
N LYS A 524 -23.69 5.76 -20.92
CA LYS A 524 -23.12 6.24 -22.20
C LYS A 524 -22.35 7.56 -22.13
N GLN A 525 -22.45 8.30 -21.03
CA GLN A 525 -21.92 9.67 -20.93
C GLN A 525 -20.39 9.72 -20.77
N GLY A 526 -19.77 8.64 -20.30
CA GLY A 526 -18.32 8.58 -20.07
C GLY A 526 -17.82 7.14 -19.91
N LYS A 527 -16.50 6.97 -19.91
CA LYS A 527 -15.85 5.68 -19.69
C LYS A 527 -15.77 5.42 -18.19
N ILE A 528 -16.39 4.34 -17.73
CA ILE A 528 -16.31 3.91 -16.33
C ILE A 528 -15.27 2.81 -16.20
N ARG A 529 -14.45 2.89 -15.16
CA ARG A 529 -13.49 1.85 -14.77
C ARG A 529 -13.77 1.43 -13.34
N VAL A 530 -13.86 0.12 -13.11
CA VAL A 530 -14.09 -0.45 -11.78
C VAL A 530 -12.88 -1.31 -11.42
N SER A 531 -12.19 -0.92 -10.36
CA SER A 531 -11.03 -1.63 -9.82
C SER A 531 -11.25 -1.94 -8.35
N GLU A 532 -11.05 -3.20 -7.97
CA GLU A 532 -10.97 -3.64 -6.58
C GLU A 532 -9.64 -3.18 -5.97
N SER A 533 -9.65 -2.85 -4.68
CA SER A 533 -8.40 -2.54 -3.97
C SER A 533 -7.66 -3.85 -3.70
N GLU A 534 -6.59 -4.12 -4.46
CA GLU A 534 -5.72 -5.27 -4.25
C GLU A 534 -4.67 -4.97 -3.16
N SER A 535 -4.08 -6.01 -2.55
CA SER A 535 -3.07 -5.90 -1.49
C SER A 535 -1.98 -4.86 -1.81
N MET A 536 -1.72 -3.99 -0.83
CA MET A 536 -0.88 -2.78 -0.89
C MET A 536 0.60 -3.03 -1.23
N VAL A 537 1.03 -4.29 -1.34
CA VAL A 537 2.44 -4.64 -1.57
C VAL A 537 2.75 -4.63 -3.06
N GLY A 538 3.44 -3.58 -3.52
CA GLY A 538 4.14 -3.55 -4.80
C GLY A 538 3.38 -3.04 -6.02
N GLY A 539 2.13 -2.62 -5.85
CA GLY A 539 1.41 -1.82 -6.84
C GLY A 539 1.65 -0.33 -6.60
N GLY A 540 2.58 0.29 -7.34
CA GLY A 540 2.68 1.76 -7.37
C GLY A 540 1.35 2.41 -7.81
N PRO A 541 1.24 3.75 -7.78
CA PRO A 541 0.02 4.46 -8.17
C PRO A 541 -0.45 3.99 -9.56
N GLY A 542 -1.62 3.35 -9.62
CA GLY A 542 -2.19 2.78 -10.85
C GLY A 542 -2.45 1.26 -10.85
N GLY A 543 -2.02 0.51 -9.81
CA GLY A 543 -2.64 -0.73 -9.29
C GLY A 543 -2.98 -1.90 -10.23
N SER A 544 -2.57 -1.87 -11.51
CA SER A 544 -2.95 -2.90 -12.49
C SER A 544 -1.97 -4.06 -12.47
N ALA A 545 -2.51 -5.27 -12.56
CA ALA A 545 -1.71 -6.51 -12.55
C ALA A 545 -0.73 -6.57 -13.72
N VAL A 546 -1.14 -6.07 -14.89
CA VAL A 546 -0.33 -5.99 -16.10
C VAL A 546 -0.02 -4.53 -16.40
N ARG A 547 1.27 -4.20 -16.44
CA ARG A 547 1.77 -2.89 -16.83
C ARG A 547 2.90 -3.06 -17.85
N ILE A 548 2.68 -2.57 -19.06
CA ILE A 548 3.64 -2.67 -20.16
C ILE A 548 3.94 -1.26 -20.62
N VAL A 549 5.19 -0.83 -20.47
CA VAL A 549 5.62 0.51 -20.86
C VAL A 549 6.31 0.44 -22.22
N VAL A 550 5.70 1.09 -23.20
CA VAL A 550 6.32 1.32 -24.50
C VAL A 550 7.03 2.66 -24.42
N SER A 551 8.31 2.71 -24.78
CA SER A 551 9.11 3.95 -24.79
C SER A 551 9.69 4.20 -26.17
N GLY A 552 9.79 5.47 -26.56
CA GLY A 552 10.32 5.88 -27.86
C GLY A 552 10.47 7.40 -27.99
N LYS A 553 11.20 7.85 -29.02
CA LYS A 553 11.40 9.30 -29.27
C LYS A 553 10.26 9.92 -30.07
N ASP A 554 9.81 9.21 -31.11
CA ASP A 554 8.76 9.65 -32.03
C ASP A 554 7.38 9.35 -31.41
N HIS A 555 6.57 10.41 -31.28
CA HIS A 555 5.31 10.35 -30.54
C HIS A 555 4.21 9.60 -31.31
N ASP A 556 4.08 9.84 -32.61
CA ASP A 556 2.98 9.26 -33.40
C ASP A 556 3.19 7.75 -33.55
N LYS A 557 4.45 7.34 -33.78
CA LYS A 557 4.84 5.92 -33.78
C LYS A 557 4.69 5.28 -32.40
N LEU A 558 4.98 6.02 -31.33
CA LEU A 558 4.79 5.54 -29.96
C LEU A 558 3.32 5.22 -29.70
N VAL A 559 2.41 6.13 -30.04
CA VAL A 559 0.96 5.92 -29.87
C VAL A 559 0.49 4.73 -30.70
N ALA A 560 0.88 4.65 -31.97
CA ALA A 560 0.49 3.53 -32.83
C ALA A 560 0.97 2.17 -32.29
N LEU A 561 2.24 2.09 -31.84
CA LEU A 561 2.80 0.87 -31.26
C LEU A 561 2.12 0.51 -29.93
N SER A 562 1.82 1.49 -29.08
CA SER A 562 1.11 1.27 -27.82
C SER A 562 -0.32 0.77 -28.01
N GLU A 563 -1.02 1.26 -29.03
CA GLU A 563 -2.34 0.77 -29.42
C GLU A 563 -2.28 -0.68 -29.93
N GLN A 564 -1.27 -1.04 -30.73
CA GLN A 564 -1.04 -2.43 -31.14
C GLN A 564 -0.77 -3.35 -29.94
N VAL A 565 0.08 -2.91 -29.01
CA VAL A 565 0.36 -3.66 -27.77
C VAL A 565 -0.91 -3.81 -26.93
N ARG A 566 -1.73 -2.75 -26.79
CA ARG A 566 -3.03 -2.82 -26.12
C ARG A 566 -3.94 -3.85 -26.76
N ASP A 567 -4.02 -3.88 -28.09
CA ASP A 567 -4.90 -4.79 -28.81
C ASP A 567 -4.46 -6.25 -28.65
N ILE A 568 -3.16 -6.52 -28.63
CA ILE A 568 -2.61 -7.86 -28.31
C ILE A 568 -3.02 -8.27 -26.89
N VAL A 569 -2.83 -7.37 -25.92
CA VAL A 569 -3.24 -7.61 -24.53
C VAL A 569 -4.74 -7.86 -24.46
N ALA A 570 -5.57 -7.06 -25.12
CA ALA A 570 -7.03 -7.18 -25.12
C ALA A 570 -7.54 -8.48 -25.76
N ARG A 571 -6.87 -8.99 -26.81
CA ARG A 571 -7.23 -10.26 -27.47
C ARG A 571 -6.79 -11.50 -26.70
N THR A 572 -5.86 -11.35 -25.76
CA THR A 572 -5.35 -12.48 -24.99
C THR A 572 -6.43 -12.99 -24.02
N PRO A 573 -6.77 -14.29 -24.01
CA PRO A 573 -7.78 -14.84 -23.10
C PRO A 573 -7.45 -14.55 -21.63
N GLY A 574 -8.42 -14.00 -20.90
CA GLY A 574 -8.27 -13.59 -19.50
C GLY A 574 -7.92 -12.12 -19.30
N ALA A 575 -7.71 -11.35 -20.37
CA ALA A 575 -7.56 -9.90 -20.29
C ALA A 575 -8.88 -9.24 -19.88
N ASN A 576 -8.79 -8.29 -18.95
CA ASN A 576 -9.90 -7.45 -18.54
C ASN A 576 -9.48 -5.98 -18.53
N SER A 577 -10.30 -5.12 -19.14
CA SER A 577 -10.12 -3.66 -19.15
C SER A 577 -8.72 -3.21 -19.63
N ALA A 578 -8.22 -3.78 -20.74
CA ALA A 578 -6.96 -3.34 -21.35
C ALA A 578 -7.08 -1.90 -21.84
N ASN A 579 -6.14 -1.03 -21.46
CA ASN A 579 -6.20 0.38 -21.76
C ASN A 579 -4.80 1.02 -21.87
N THR A 580 -4.75 2.24 -22.41
CA THR A 580 -3.55 3.08 -22.48
C THR A 580 -3.72 4.27 -21.53
N ASP A 581 -2.62 4.75 -20.96
CA ASP A 581 -2.58 6.05 -20.24
C ASP A 581 -2.44 7.26 -21.18
N TRP A 582 -2.35 6.98 -22.48
CA TRP A 582 -2.44 8.00 -23.51
C TRP A 582 -3.86 8.57 -23.55
N THR A 583 -3.94 9.90 -23.47
CA THR A 583 -5.20 10.62 -23.66
C THR A 583 -5.05 11.57 -24.83
N LEU A 584 -6.11 11.72 -25.61
CA LEU A 584 -6.12 12.71 -26.68
C LEU A 584 -5.90 14.10 -26.07
N GLY A 585 -5.04 14.90 -26.69
CA GLY A 585 -4.71 16.24 -26.19
C GLY A 585 -5.96 17.10 -26.02
N GLN A 586 -5.99 17.95 -24.97
CA GLN A 586 -7.12 18.86 -24.81
C GLN A 586 -7.04 19.95 -25.88
N PRO A 587 -8.19 20.45 -26.36
CA PRO A 587 -8.23 21.72 -27.04
C PRO A 587 -7.61 22.79 -26.13
N GLU A 588 -6.60 23.49 -26.63
CA GLU A 588 -5.96 24.59 -25.92
C GLU A 588 -5.93 25.83 -26.80
N VAL A 589 -6.00 27.00 -26.17
CA VAL A 589 -5.78 28.28 -26.85
C VAL A 589 -4.28 28.58 -26.81
N GLN A 590 -3.61 28.51 -27.96
CA GLN A 590 -2.18 28.81 -28.08
C GLN A 590 -1.97 30.28 -28.43
N ILE A 591 -1.20 30.99 -27.60
CA ILE A 591 -0.72 32.34 -27.88
C ILE A 591 0.75 32.26 -28.32
N LYS A 592 1.02 32.55 -29.60
CA LYS A 592 2.39 32.62 -30.14
C LYS A 592 2.82 34.07 -30.20
N VAL A 593 3.69 34.47 -29.29
CA VAL A 593 4.21 35.84 -29.18
C VAL A 593 5.26 36.08 -30.28
N ASP A 594 5.14 37.22 -30.96
CA ASP A 594 6.15 37.68 -31.92
C ASP A 594 7.18 38.55 -31.18
N HIS A 595 8.35 37.96 -30.94
CA HIS A 595 9.44 38.60 -30.19
C HIS A 595 9.91 39.92 -30.81
N MET A 596 9.88 40.04 -32.15
CA MET A 596 10.33 41.25 -32.83
C MET A 596 9.33 42.40 -32.62
N ARG A 597 8.04 42.09 -32.68
CA ARG A 597 6.98 43.08 -32.45
C ARG A 597 6.89 43.49 -30.99
N THR A 598 7.01 42.56 -30.04
CA THR A 598 7.02 42.92 -28.61
C THR A 598 8.19 43.85 -28.27
N ALA A 599 9.39 43.59 -28.82
CA ALA A 599 10.56 44.43 -28.59
C ALA A 599 10.36 45.86 -29.14
N HIS A 600 9.70 46.02 -30.29
CA HIS A 600 9.40 47.33 -30.87
C HIS A 600 8.53 48.21 -29.97
N TYR A 601 7.58 47.61 -29.25
CA TYR A 601 6.70 48.32 -28.30
C TYR A 601 7.25 48.34 -26.86
N GLY A 602 8.50 47.90 -26.64
CA GLY A 602 9.10 47.86 -25.32
C GLY A 602 8.38 46.92 -24.35
N LEU A 603 7.80 45.84 -24.88
CA LEU A 603 7.10 44.77 -24.16
C LEU A 603 7.99 43.54 -24.03
N SER A 604 7.93 42.89 -22.87
CA SER A 604 8.49 41.57 -22.66
C SER A 604 7.43 40.47 -22.80
N VAL A 605 7.87 39.23 -23.03
CA VAL A 605 6.99 38.05 -22.99
C VAL A 605 6.32 37.90 -21.60
N ASN A 606 7.00 38.35 -20.54
CA ASN A 606 6.46 38.33 -19.19
C ASN A 606 5.28 39.30 -19.03
N ASP A 607 5.32 40.49 -19.64
CA ASP A 607 4.23 41.45 -19.58
C ASP A 607 2.97 40.90 -20.24
N VAL A 608 3.14 40.32 -21.44
CA VAL A 608 2.08 39.61 -22.16
C VAL A 608 1.53 38.45 -21.34
N SER A 609 2.41 37.64 -20.73
CA SER A 609 2.00 36.49 -19.91
C SER A 609 1.23 36.91 -18.66
N ARG A 610 1.65 37.98 -17.96
CA ARG A 610 0.96 38.51 -16.78
C ARG A 610 -0.41 39.06 -17.12
N THR A 611 -0.54 39.85 -18.19
CA THR A 611 -1.84 40.38 -18.61
C THR A 611 -2.79 39.27 -19.00
N LEU A 612 -2.32 38.25 -19.73
CA LEU A 612 -3.13 37.08 -20.07
C LEU A 612 -3.52 36.26 -18.83
N ARG A 613 -2.61 36.10 -17.87
CA ARG A 613 -2.90 35.39 -16.62
C ARG A 613 -3.97 36.12 -15.82
N ALA A 614 -3.81 37.43 -15.64
CA ALA A 614 -4.79 38.31 -15.03
C ALA A 614 -6.14 38.26 -15.78
N ALA A 615 -6.12 38.26 -17.11
CA ALA A 615 -7.34 38.24 -17.91
C ALA A 615 -8.13 36.92 -17.80
N VAL A 616 -7.44 35.77 -17.75
CA VAL A 616 -8.06 34.43 -17.84
C VAL A 616 -8.22 33.77 -16.46
N ASN A 617 -7.11 33.59 -15.73
CA ASN A 617 -7.11 32.89 -14.44
C ASN A 617 -7.23 33.84 -13.25
N GLY A 618 -7.06 35.15 -13.50
CA GLY A 618 -6.79 36.13 -12.46
C GLY A 618 -5.32 36.15 -12.03
N GLU A 619 -4.88 37.32 -11.58
CA GLU A 619 -3.55 37.55 -11.01
C GLU A 619 -3.70 37.98 -9.55
N SER A 620 -2.86 37.44 -8.67
CA SER A 620 -2.87 37.84 -7.27
C SER A 620 -2.36 39.27 -7.14
N ALA A 621 -3.12 40.11 -6.45
CA ALA A 621 -2.78 41.50 -6.15
C ALA A 621 -2.49 41.71 -4.65
N GLY A 622 -1.94 40.67 -4.00
CA GLY A 622 -1.67 40.64 -2.58
C GLY A 622 -2.74 39.90 -1.76
N VAL A 623 -2.68 40.08 -0.45
CA VAL A 623 -3.52 39.36 0.53
C VAL A 623 -4.31 40.37 1.36
N TYR A 624 -5.63 40.20 1.45
CA TYR A 624 -6.50 40.91 2.38
C TYR A 624 -6.47 40.19 3.73
N ARG A 625 -6.11 40.92 4.80
CA ARG A 625 -6.03 40.37 6.16
C ARG A 625 -7.27 40.76 6.96
N GLU A 626 -7.99 39.75 7.44
CA GLU A 626 -9.14 39.94 8.34
C GLU A 626 -8.90 39.15 9.63
N GLY A 627 -8.48 39.86 10.69
CA GLY A 627 -8.00 39.22 11.92
C GLY A 627 -6.73 38.41 11.66
N ASP A 628 -6.77 37.11 11.97
CA ASP A 628 -5.66 36.17 11.72
C ASP A 628 -5.76 35.48 10.35
N LYS A 629 -6.81 35.78 9.54
CA LYS A 629 -7.03 35.15 8.24
C LYS A 629 -6.37 35.95 7.11
N GLU A 630 -5.67 35.21 6.25
CA GLU A 630 -5.07 35.71 5.02
C GLU A 630 -5.93 35.27 3.83
N ILE A 631 -6.54 36.22 3.13
CA ILE A 631 -7.44 35.98 2.01
C ILE A 631 -6.80 36.54 0.74
N ASP A 632 -6.58 35.70 -0.27
CA ASP A 632 -6.01 36.14 -1.54
C ASP A 632 -6.93 37.18 -2.21
N MET A 633 -6.35 38.27 -2.72
CA MET A 633 -7.02 39.21 -3.60
C MET A 633 -6.65 38.88 -5.05
N LEU A 634 -7.66 38.56 -5.86
CA LEU A 634 -7.47 38.14 -7.24
C LEU A 634 -8.09 39.16 -8.19
N VAL A 635 -7.29 39.75 -9.06
CA VAL A 635 -7.75 40.66 -10.11
C VAL A 635 -7.97 39.88 -11.38
N LYS A 636 -9.19 39.93 -11.93
CA LYS A 636 -9.55 39.27 -13.19
C LYS A 636 -10.46 40.15 -14.03
N LEU A 637 -10.61 39.83 -15.32
CA LEU A 637 -11.63 40.48 -16.13
C LEU A 637 -13.03 39.98 -15.76
N ALA A 638 -14.00 40.89 -15.75
CA ALA A 638 -15.41 40.53 -15.63
C ALA A 638 -15.79 39.58 -16.78
N GLY A 639 -16.34 38.41 -16.44
CA GLY A 639 -16.70 37.40 -17.43
C GLY A 639 -15.51 36.67 -18.10
N ALA A 640 -14.31 36.67 -17.49
CA ALA A 640 -13.12 35.96 -17.98
C ALA A 640 -13.40 34.53 -18.51
N ASN A 641 -14.25 33.76 -17.83
CA ASN A 641 -14.61 32.39 -18.20
C ASN A 641 -15.53 32.27 -19.43
N LYS A 642 -15.97 33.39 -20.01
CA LYS A 642 -16.87 33.48 -21.17
C LYS A 642 -16.27 34.25 -22.35
N GLN A 643 -14.97 34.58 -22.30
CA GLN A 643 -14.33 35.35 -23.36
C GLN A 643 -14.05 34.49 -24.59
N ASP A 644 -14.39 35.03 -25.76
CA ASP A 644 -14.05 34.40 -27.04
C ASP A 644 -12.57 34.66 -27.39
N ILE A 645 -12.03 33.87 -28.32
CA ILE A 645 -10.66 34.04 -28.83
C ILE A 645 -10.43 35.47 -29.36
N ASN A 646 -11.46 36.07 -29.97
CA ASN A 646 -11.40 37.44 -30.47
C ASN A 646 -11.26 38.47 -29.34
N ASP A 647 -11.84 38.21 -28.17
CA ASP A 647 -11.75 39.12 -27.03
C ASP A 647 -10.33 39.13 -26.44
N LEU A 648 -9.67 37.96 -26.45
CA LEU A 648 -8.26 37.82 -26.07
C LEU A 648 -7.34 38.57 -27.05
N GLN A 649 -7.60 38.49 -28.36
CA GLN A 649 -6.81 39.24 -29.35
C GLN A 649 -6.94 40.76 -29.14
N ASN A 650 -8.12 41.24 -28.76
CA ASN A 650 -8.37 42.65 -28.50
C ASN A 650 -7.93 43.12 -27.11
N LEU A 651 -7.26 42.28 -26.31
CA LEU A 651 -6.80 42.65 -24.98
C LEU A 651 -5.62 43.65 -25.07
N MET A 652 -5.71 44.79 -24.38
CA MET A 652 -4.63 45.77 -24.33
C MET A 652 -3.53 45.35 -23.35
N VAL A 653 -2.29 45.34 -23.83
CA VAL A 653 -1.06 45.06 -23.05
C VAL A 653 -0.19 46.31 -23.05
N SER A 654 0.19 46.78 -21.87
CA SER A 654 1.03 47.98 -21.69
C SER A 654 2.49 47.62 -21.41
N GLY A 655 3.39 48.26 -22.15
CA GLY A 655 4.83 48.23 -21.94
C GLY A 655 5.43 49.62 -21.81
N SER A 656 6.76 49.69 -21.77
CA SER A 656 7.49 50.96 -21.71
C SER A 656 7.25 51.86 -22.93
N GLY A 657 6.88 51.30 -24.08
CA GLY A 657 6.58 52.01 -25.31
C GLY A 657 5.10 52.34 -25.56
N GLY A 658 4.20 52.05 -24.60
CA GLY A 658 2.76 52.32 -24.71
C GLY A 658 1.88 51.06 -24.65
N ALA A 659 0.57 51.25 -24.82
CA ALA A 659 -0.44 50.18 -24.81
C ALA A 659 -0.74 49.70 -26.24
N VAL A 660 -0.69 48.39 -26.48
CA VAL A 660 -1.03 47.77 -27.76
C VAL A 660 -1.94 46.55 -27.58
N SER A 661 -2.72 46.23 -28.61
CA SER A 661 -3.58 45.04 -28.60
C SER A 661 -2.74 43.77 -28.73
N LEU A 662 -3.13 42.72 -28.00
CA LEU A 662 -2.45 41.43 -28.00
C LEU A 662 -2.32 40.85 -29.41
N GLY A 663 -3.35 40.99 -30.25
CA GLY A 663 -3.36 40.50 -31.64
C GLY A 663 -2.30 41.16 -32.53
N GLN A 664 -1.78 42.33 -32.16
CA GLN A 664 -0.71 42.99 -32.89
C GLN A 664 0.66 42.37 -32.58
N VAL A 665 0.84 41.87 -31.36
CA VAL A 665 2.12 41.34 -30.84
C VAL A 665 2.15 39.83 -30.67
N ALA A 666 1.01 39.15 -30.81
CA ALA A 666 0.89 37.70 -30.70
C ALA A 666 -0.26 37.16 -31.58
N SER A 667 -0.08 35.97 -32.14
CA SER A 667 -1.17 35.25 -32.80
C SER A 667 -1.86 34.31 -31.81
N VAL A 668 -3.18 34.45 -31.65
CA VAL A 668 -4.01 33.58 -30.80
C VAL A 668 -4.79 32.62 -31.69
N GLY A 669 -4.68 31.30 -31.44
CA GLY A 669 -5.40 30.29 -32.20
C GLY A 669 -5.68 29.02 -31.40
N LEU A 670 -6.60 28.19 -31.89
CA LEU A 670 -6.86 26.87 -31.30
C LEU A 670 -5.77 25.88 -31.71
N GLY A 671 -5.25 25.18 -30.72
CA GLY A 671 -4.35 24.06 -30.89
C GLY A 671 -4.85 22.83 -30.11
N SER A 672 -4.10 21.75 -30.22
CA SER A 672 -4.23 20.59 -29.34
C SER A 672 -2.87 20.35 -28.71
N GLY A 673 -2.86 20.32 -27.37
CA GLY A 673 -1.68 20.05 -26.57
C GLY A 673 -1.84 18.74 -25.80
N PRO A 674 -0.78 17.93 -25.62
CA PRO A 674 -0.86 16.76 -24.75
C PRO A 674 -1.14 17.21 -23.30
N THR A 675 -2.14 16.58 -22.68
CA THR A 675 -2.50 16.76 -21.26
C THR A 675 -1.39 16.35 -20.31
N ASP A 676 -0.69 15.28 -20.64
CA ASP A 676 0.35 14.67 -19.83
C ASP A 676 1.45 14.10 -20.76
N ILE A 677 2.71 14.36 -20.41
CA ILE A 677 3.87 13.78 -21.11
C ILE A 677 4.62 12.93 -20.12
N ARG A 678 4.29 11.64 -20.13
CA ARG A 678 4.96 10.63 -19.31
C ARG A 678 6.31 10.29 -19.88
N ARG A 679 7.28 10.16 -18.98
CA ARG A 679 8.63 9.75 -19.33
C ARG A 679 9.13 8.69 -18.37
N GLU A 680 9.71 7.63 -18.91
CA GLU A 680 10.47 6.64 -18.18
C GLU A 680 11.93 6.70 -18.62
N ASN A 681 12.87 6.76 -17.67
CA ASN A 681 14.30 6.91 -17.96
C ASN A 681 14.63 8.06 -18.94
N LYS A 682 13.92 9.20 -18.81
CA LYS A 682 14.01 10.40 -19.67
C LYS A 682 13.52 10.22 -21.12
N GLN A 683 12.96 9.07 -21.49
CA GLN A 683 12.32 8.85 -22.80
C GLN A 683 10.80 8.99 -22.68
N ARG A 684 10.12 9.47 -23.73
CA ARG A 684 8.65 9.50 -23.75
C ARG A 684 8.13 8.07 -23.71
N SER A 685 7.06 7.86 -22.94
CA SER A 685 6.52 6.54 -22.69
C SER A 685 5.00 6.55 -22.64
N VAL A 686 4.38 5.51 -23.17
CA VAL A 686 2.95 5.21 -23.00
C VAL A 686 2.83 3.87 -22.30
N THR A 687 2.05 3.84 -21.22
CA THR A 687 1.80 2.65 -20.42
C THR A 687 0.51 1.99 -20.87
N VAL A 688 0.61 0.73 -21.27
CA VAL A 688 -0.54 -0.16 -21.46
C VAL A 688 -0.79 -0.86 -20.12
N THR A 689 -2.01 -0.75 -19.61
CA THR A 689 -2.45 -1.40 -18.37
C THR A 689 -3.57 -2.38 -18.64
N ALA A 690 -3.60 -3.48 -17.90
CA ALA A 690 -4.72 -4.43 -17.92
C ALA A 690 -4.83 -5.17 -16.58
N ASN A 691 -6.04 -5.62 -16.27
CA ASN A 691 -6.28 -6.59 -15.20
C ASN A 691 -6.41 -7.99 -15.80
N VAL A 692 -5.99 -9.00 -15.05
CA VAL A 692 -6.10 -10.41 -15.49
C VAL A 692 -7.19 -11.10 -14.68
N ARG A 693 -8.09 -11.82 -15.35
CA ARG A 693 -9.19 -12.53 -14.70
C ARG A 693 -9.33 -13.94 -15.21
N SER A 694 -9.75 -14.84 -14.31
CA SER A 694 -10.00 -16.26 -14.59
C SER A 694 -8.76 -17.02 -15.05
N ARG A 695 -7.57 -16.44 -14.88
CA ARG A 695 -6.28 -17.05 -15.20
C ARG A 695 -5.16 -16.43 -14.35
N PRO A 696 -4.09 -17.20 -14.03
CA PRO A 696 -2.92 -16.67 -13.32
C PRO A 696 -2.16 -15.61 -14.13
N LEU A 697 -1.59 -14.63 -13.43
CA LEU A 697 -0.84 -13.52 -14.05
C LEU A 697 0.40 -14.03 -14.81
N GLY A 698 1.10 -15.02 -14.28
CA GLY A 698 2.30 -15.59 -14.91
C GLY A 698 2.02 -16.16 -16.30
N ASP A 699 0.96 -16.97 -16.41
CA ASP A 699 0.58 -17.62 -17.66
C ASP A 699 0.08 -16.61 -18.70
N PHE A 700 -0.71 -15.64 -18.25
CA PHE A 700 -1.17 -14.54 -19.09
C PHE A 700 0.00 -13.73 -19.66
N MET A 701 0.98 -13.37 -18.83
CA MET A 701 2.15 -12.61 -19.26
C MET A 701 3.06 -13.41 -20.18
N ALA A 702 3.13 -14.74 -20.05
CA ALA A 702 3.89 -15.59 -20.95
C ALA A 702 3.32 -15.55 -22.38
N ASP A 703 2.00 -15.63 -22.52
CA ASP A 703 1.32 -15.53 -23.81
C ASP A 703 1.45 -14.13 -24.41
N VAL A 704 1.23 -13.08 -23.61
CA VAL A 704 1.41 -11.69 -24.05
C VAL A 704 2.83 -11.44 -24.55
N LYS A 705 3.86 -11.91 -23.82
CA LYS A 705 5.26 -11.80 -24.24
C LYS A 705 5.53 -12.50 -25.57
N LYS A 706 4.93 -13.69 -25.77
CA LYS A 706 5.06 -14.47 -27.00
C LYS A 706 4.42 -13.80 -28.21
N GLU A 707 3.30 -13.10 -28.02
CA GLU A 707 2.66 -12.35 -29.11
C GLU A 707 3.37 -11.01 -29.38
N ILE A 708 3.81 -10.30 -28.33
CA ILE A 708 4.58 -9.06 -28.50
C ILE A 708 5.94 -9.32 -29.16
N SER A 709 6.58 -10.48 -28.94
CA SER A 709 7.85 -10.79 -29.59
C SER A 709 7.74 -11.03 -31.11
N LYS A 710 6.51 -11.09 -31.66
CA LYS A 710 6.27 -11.15 -33.11
C LYS A 710 6.12 -9.76 -33.75
N LEU A 711 6.07 -8.68 -32.95
CA LEU A 711 6.01 -7.32 -33.46
C LEU A 711 7.39 -6.85 -33.91
N ASP A 712 7.44 -6.26 -35.11
CA ASP A 712 8.64 -5.55 -35.59
C ASP A 712 8.76 -4.20 -34.87
N LEU A 713 9.66 -4.14 -33.89
CA LEU A 713 9.95 -2.93 -33.13
C LEU A 713 10.86 -2.00 -33.95
N PRO A 714 10.43 -0.76 -34.28
CA PRO A 714 11.28 0.20 -34.97
C PRO A 714 12.50 0.57 -34.12
N ALA A 715 13.61 0.95 -34.77
CA ALA A 715 14.83 1.36 -34.07
C ALA A 715 14.55 2.51 -33.09
N GLY A 716 14.98 2.33 -31.83
CA GLY A 716 14.79 3.32 -30.76
C GLY A 716 13.49 3.19 -29.97
N PHE A 717 12.70 2.14 -30.21
CA PHE A 717 11.55 1.77 -29.38
C PHE A 717 11.87 0.58 -28.48
N THR A 718 11.38 0.62 -27.24
CA THR A 718 11.56 -0.47 -26.27
C THR A 718 10.25 -0.78 -25.57
N VAL A 719 9.95 -2.05 -25.38
CA VAL A 719 8.79 -2.53 -24.61
C VAL A 719 9.28 -3.15 -23.31
N ASN A 720 9.02 -2.46 -22.19
CA ASN A 720 9.40 -2.89 -20.86
C ASN A 720 8.19 -3.42 -20.10
N TYR A 721 8.32 -4.59 -19.50
CA TYR A 721 7.30 -5.17 -18.63
C TYR A 721 7.56 -4.68 -17.20
N THR A 722 6.63 -3.92 -16.64
CA THR A 722 6.74 -3.31 -15.31
C THR A 722 5.56 -3.73 -14.42
N GLY A 723 5.41 -3.12 -13.24
CA GLY A 723 4.32 -3.45 -12.30
C GLY A 723 4.48 -4.81 -11.63
N GLN A 724 3.36 -5.44 -11.24
CA GLN A 724 3.34 -6.69 -10.48
C GLN A 724 4.09 -7.83 -11.21
N ALA A 725 4.02 -7.89 -12.54
CA ALA A 725 4.71 -8.92 -13.32
C ALA A 725 6.24 -8.87 -13.17
N ARG A 726 6.83 -7.67 -13.11
CA ARG A 726 8.27 -7.48 -12.85
C ARG A 726 8.62 -7.86 -11.43
N SER A 727 7.87 -7.33 -10.45
CA SER A 727 8.04 -7.65 -9.03
C SER A 727 7.94 -9.15 -8.77
N MET A 728 7.01 -9.84 -9.44
CA MET A 728 6.86 -11.30 -9.38
C MET A 728 8.09 -12.03 -9.91
N ASN A 729 8.60 -11.65 -11.08
CA ASN A 729 9.77 -12.32 -11.65
C ASN A 729 11.04 -12.08 -10.82
N GLU A 730 11.27 -10.85 -10.36
CA GLU A 730 12.39 -10.53 -9.45
C GLU A 730 12.27 -11.33 -8.15
N SER A 731 11.09 -11.35 -7.53
CA SER A 731 10.85 -12.03 -6.25
C SER A 731 10.94 -13.55 -6.36
N PHE A 732 10.40 -14.15 -7.42
CA PHE A 732 10.52 -15.60 -7.65
C PHE A 732 11.95 -16.02 -7.97
N THR A 733 12.73 -15.15 -8.62
CA THR A 733 14.16 -15.41 -8.85
C THR A 733 14.91 -15.40 -7.52
N GLU A 734 14.69 -14.39 -6.69
CA GLU A 734 15.28 -14.27 -5.35
C GLU A 734 14.86 -15.44 -4.43
N LEU A 735 13.57 -15.83 -4.45
CA LEU A 735 13.06 -16.96 -3.65
C LEU A 735 13.66 -18.29 -4.12
N ARG A 736 13.81 -18.50 -5.43
CA ARG A 736 14.45 -19.69 -5.98
C ARG A 736 15.92 -19.76 -5.59
N SER A 737 16.65 -18.63 -5.64
CA SER A 737 18.03 -18.58 -5.17
C SER A 737 18.12 -18.79 -3.66
N ALA A 738 17.19 -18.24 -2.87
CA ALA A 738 17.13 -18.45 -1.43
C ALA A 738 16.90 -19.92 -1.10
N LEU A 739 15.91 -20.58 -1.73
CA LEU A 739 15.66 -22.02 -1.57
C LEU A 739 16.90 -22.85 -1.91
N LEU A 740 17.55 -22.58 -3.06
CA LEU A 740 18.74 -23.32 -3.47
C LEU A 740 19.89 -23.13 -2.47
N LEU A 741 20.09 -21.91 -1.99
CA LEU A 741 21.10 -21.60 -0.98
C LEU A 741 20.77 -22.28 0.37
N SER A 742 19.50 -22.25 0.81
CA SER A 742 19.04 -22.94 2.01
C SER A 742 19.33 -24.43 1.92
N VAL A 743 19.01 -25.10 0.80
CA VAL A 743 19.32 -26.53 0.61
C VAL A 743 20.83 -26.78 0.70
N ILE A 744 21.67 -25.97 0.04
CA ILE A 744 23.13 -26.15 0.11
C ILE A 744 23.64 -25.97 1.55
N LEU A 745 23.20 -24.94 2.24
CA LEU A 745 23.69 -24.67 3.59
C LEU A 745 23.19 -25.71 4.59
N VAL A 746 21.95 -26.19 4.44
CA VAL A 746 21.41 -27.32 5.22
C VAL A 746 22.23 -28.59 4.96
N TYR A 747 22.64 -28.85 3.72
CA TYR A 747 23.53 -29.97 3.40
C TYR A 747 24.85 -29.82 4.17
N MET A 748 25.47 -28.64 4.12
CA MET A 748 26.72 -28.37 4.82
C MET A 748 26.62 -28.55 6.33
N VAL A 749 25.56 -28.03 6.96
CA VAL A 749 25.31 -28.20 8.41
C VAL A 749 25.21 -29.68 8.77
N LEU A 750 24.48 -30.47 7.98
CA LEU A 750 24.36 -31.90 8.23
C LEU A 750 25.63 -32.68 7.95
N VAL A 751 26.41 -32.32 6.94
CA VAL A 751 27.72 -32.94 6.66
C VAL A 751 28.65 -32.72 7.85
N MET A 752 28.67 -31.50 8.40
CA MET A 752 29.44 -31.19 9.60
C MET A 752 28.94 -31.96 10.83
N LEU A 753 27.63 -32.21 10.93
CA LEU A 753 27.05 -32.97 12.04
C LEU A 753 27.39 -34.47 11.98
N TYR A 754 27.16 -35.09 10.82
CA TYR A 754 27.28 -36.55 10.66
C TYR A 754 28.68 -36.99 10.27
N GLU A 755 29.61 -36.05 10.09
CA GLU A 755 30.96 -36.30 9.58
C GLU A 755 30.97 -37.17 8.31
N SER A 756 29.92 -37.02 7.48
CA SER A 756 29.63 -37.90 6.35
C SER A 756 28.94 -37.13 5.22
N PHE A 757 29.33 -37.40 3.98
CA PHE A 757 28.70 -36.81 2.79
C PHE A 757 27.45 -37.58 2.34
N THR A 758 27.33 -38.86 2.69
CA THR A 758 26.28 -39.75 2.21
C THR A 758 25.03 -39.69 3.08
N THR A 759 25.20 -39.64 4.40
CA THR A 759 24.09 -39.58 5.37
C THR A 759 23.19 -38.36 5.14
N PRO A 760 23.73 -37.14 4.95
CA PRO A 760 22.92 -35.97 4.61
C PRO A 760 22.24 -36.06 3.24
N LEU A 761 22.88 -36.69 2.25
CA LEU A 761 22.30 -36.85 0.92
C LEU A 761 21.06 -37.77 0.95
N ILE A 762 21.14 -38.88 1.70
CA ILE A 762 20.01 -39.79 1.91
C ILE A 762 18.85 -39.04 2.58
N ARG A 763 19.15 -38.19 3.57
CA ARG A 763 18.17 -37.33 4.23
C ARG A 763 17.51 -36.38 3.25
N MET A 764 18.28 -35.75 2.35
CA MET A 764 17.75 -34.81 1.36
C MET A 764 16.81 -35.44 0.32
N LEU A 765 16.85 -36.77 0.13
CA LEU A 765 15.87 -37.45 -0.71
C LEU A 765 14.44 -37.38 -0.16
N SER A 766 14.24 -36.97 1.10
CA SER A 766 12.91 -36.69 1.66
C SER A 766 12.34 -35.33 1.26
N LEU A 767 13.17 -34.37 0.87
CA LEU A 767 12.75 -33.00 0.51
C LEU A 767 11.79 -32.98 -0.70
N PRO A 768 12.04 -33.70 -1.81
CA PRO A 768 11.09 -33.78 -2.92
C PRO A 768 9.68 -34.23 -2.50
N LEU A 769 9.56 -35.10 -1.48
CA LEU A 769 8.26 -35.55 -0.98
C LEU A 769 7.49 -34.44 -0.25
N GLY A 770 8.20 -33.53 0.43
CA GLY A 770 7.59 -32.33 1.00
C GLY A 770 6.98 -31.43 -0.09
N ILE A 771 7.70 -31.26 -1.20
CA ILE A 771 7.22 -30.51 -2.37
C ILE A 771 5.98 -31.17 -2.98
N VAL A 772 5.95 -32.51 -3.09
CA VAL A 772 4.74 -33.23 -3.53
C VAL A 772 3.54 -32.88 -2.67
N GLY A 773 3.69 -32.95 -1.34
CA GLY A 773 2.62 -32.61 -0.41
C GLY A 773 2.13 -31.18 -0.58
N ALA A 774 3.06 -30.23 -0.73
CA ALA A 774 2.74 -28.82 -0.97
C ALA A 774 1.95 -28.62 -2.27
N LEU A 775 2.44 -29.17 -3.39
CA LEU A 775 1.78 -29.02 -4.70
C LEU A 775 0.40 -29.69 -4.73
N VAL A 776 0.26 -30.88 -4.14
CA VAL A 776 -1.04 -31.57 -4.04
C VAL A 776 -2.03 -30.75 -3.19
N ALA A 777 -1.56 -30.16 -2.09
CA ALA A 777 -2.39 -29.28 -1.26
C ALA A 777 -2.82 -28.01 -2.01
N LEU A 778 -1.95 -27.43 -2.86
CA LEU A 778 -2.30 -26.29 -3.71
C LEU A 778 -3.35 -26.67 -4.76
N VAL A 779 -3.19 -27.82 -5.43
CA VAL A 779 -4.19 -28.33 -6.37
C VAL A 779 -5.53 -28.57 -5.68
N TRP A 780 -5.54 -29.20 -4.51
CA TRP A 780 -6.77 -29.49 -3.77
C TRP A 780 -7.47 -28.22 -3.25
N SER A 781 -6.70 -27.22 -2.81
CA SER A 781 -7.22 -25.95 -2.31
C SER A 781 -7.56 -24.94 -3.43
N GLY A 782 -7.17 -25.21 -4.67
CA GLY A 782 -7.34 -24.28 -5.80
C GLY A 782 -6.47 -23.02 -5.70
N ASN A 783 -5.38 -23.06 -4.93
CA ASN A 783 -4.46 -21.94 -4.75
C ASN A 783 -3.27 -22.01 -5.72
N ASN A 784 -2.71 -20.85 -6.04
CA ASN A 784 -1.57 -20.70 -6.95
C ASN A 784 -0.22 -20.66 -6.20
N LEU A 785 0.86 -20.85 -6.95
CA LEU A 785 2.21 -20.50 -6.51
C LEU A 785 2.34 -18.98 -6.44
N ASN A 786 2.60 -18.49 -5.23
CA ASN A 786 2.78 -17.09 -4.89
C ASN A 786 3.88 -16.96 -3.83
N ILE A 787 4.20 -15.73 -3.43
CA ILE A 787 5.29 -15.50 -2.47
C ILE A 787 5.08 -16.27 -1.16
N PHE A 788 3.84 -16.31 -0.63
CA PHE A 788 3.54 -16.99 0.63
C PHE A 788 3.65 -18.51 0.49
N THR A 789 3.19 -19.09 -0.62
CA THR A 789 3.28 -20.54 -0.84
C THR A 789 4.72 -20.97 -1.11
N PHE A 790 5.54 -20.16 -1.77
CA PHE A 790 6.99 -20.39 -1.89
C PHE A 790 7.69 -20.43 -0.53
N ILE A 791 7.31 -19.53 0.39
CA ILE A 791 7.85 -19.52 1.74
C ILE A 791 7.40 -20.75 2.53
N GLY A 792 6.14 -21.16 2.36
CA GLY A 792 5.67 -22.45 2.87
C GLY A 792 6.53 -23.61 2.38
N ILE A 793 6.91 -23.63 1.09
CA ILE A 793 7.80 -24.65 0.52
C ILE A 793 9.22 -24.57 1.14
N ILE A 794 9.78 -23.36 1.29
CA ILE A 794 11.09 -23.16 1.94
C ILE A 794 11.06 -23.65 3.39
N MET A 795 9.99 -23.38 4.12
CA MET A 795 9.83 -23.85 5.50
C MET A 795 9.62 -25.37 5.59
N LEU A 796 8.89 -25.96 4.64
CA LEU A 796 8.75 -27.41 4.56
C LEU A 796 10.09 -28.09 4.36
N ASP A 797 11.04 -27.45 3.66
CA ASP A 797 12.42 -27.96 3.59
C ASP A 797 12.98 -28.18 5.01
N GLY A 798 12.97 -27.15 5.87
CA GLY A 798 13.46 -27.22 7.26
C GLY A 798 12.69 -28.20 8.17
N LEU A 799 11.36 -28.24 8.05
CA LEU A 799 10.53 -29.14 8.88
C LEU A 799 10.67 -30.62 8.48
N VAL A 800 10.67 -30.92 7.19
CA VAL A 800 10.89 -32.29 6.69
C VAL A 800 12.32 -32.72 7.00
N ALA A 801 13.26 -31.80 6.84
CA ALA A 801 14.64 -31.93 7.22
C ALA A 801 14.80 -32.41 8.67
N LYS A 802 14.11 -31.76 9.61
CA LYS A 802 14.12 -32.10 11.05
C LYS A 802 13.67 -33.53 11.33
N ASN A 803 12.54 -33.94 10.76
CA ASN A 803 12.00 -35.30 10.94
C ASN A 803 12.96 -36.38 10.42
N GLY A 804 13.56 -36.13 9.24
CA GLY A 804 14.55 -37.04 8.65
C GLY A 804 15.82 -37.17 9.51
N THR A 805 16.32 -36.05 10.04
CA THR A 805 17.52 -36.01 10.91
C THR A 805 17.31 -36.84 12.17
N LEU A 806 16.17 -36.69 12.86
CA LEU A 806 15.90 -37.41 14.11
C LEU A 806 15.81 -38.93 13.90
N LEU A 807 15.17 -39.38 12.80
CA LEU A 807 15.07 -40.80 12.45
C LEU A 807 16.44 -41.41 12.10
N ILE A 808 17.23 -40.71 11.30
CA ILE A 808 18.55 -41.19 10.86
C ILE A 808 19.54 -41.23 12.02
N ASP A 809 19.55 -40.20 12.86
CA ASP A 809 20.43 -40.12 14.03
C ASP A 809 20.17 -41.27 15.03
N TYR A 810 18.90 -41.54 15.33
CA TYR A 810 18.55 -42.65 16.19
C TYR A 810 18.86 -44.02 15.56
N THR A 811 18.67 -44.15 14.24
CA THR A 811 19.04 -45.37 13.50
C THR A 811 20.54 -45.62 13.57
N HIS A 812 21.37 -44.59 13.36
CA HIS A 812 22.82 -44.69 13.52
C HIS A 812 23.23 -45.05 14.95
N THR A 813 22.58 -44.45 15.94
CA THR A 813 22.81 -44.77 17.36
C THR A 813 22.54 -46.25 17.64
N LEU A 814 21.43 -46.79 17.11
CA LEU A 814 21.09 -48.21 17.25
C LEU A 814 22.04 -49.13 16.48
N MET A 815 22.47 -48.74 15.28
CA MET A 815 23.45 -49.51 14.50
C MET A 815 24.81 -49.57 15.23
N ALA A 816 25.27 -48.45 15.80
CA ALA A 816 26.50 -48.39 16.58
C ALA A 816 26.43 -49.19 17.90
N GLN A 817 25.23 -49.40 18.46
CA GLN A 817 25.02 -50.30 19.61
C GLN A 817 24.90 -51.78 19.21
N ALA A 818 24.62 -52.06 17.94
CA ALA A 818 24.43 -53.41 17.40
C ALA A 818 25.69 -53.98 16.72
N ASP A 819 26.63 -53.13 16.28
CA ASP A 819 27.97 -53.55 15.89
C ASP A 819 28.83 -53.76 17.17
N PRO A 820 29.34 -54.97 17.42
CA PRO A 820 30.10 -55.30 18.63
C PRO A 820 31.50 -54.68 18.70
#